data_AF-A0A501PYH5-F1
#
_entry.id   AF-A0A501PYH5-F1
#
_cell.length_a   1.000
_cell.length_b   1.000
_cell.length_c   1.000
_cell.angle_alpha   90.00
_cell.angle_beta   90.00
_cell.angle_gamma   90.00
#
_symmetry.space_group_name_H-M   'P 1'
#
loop_
_entity.id
_entity.type
_entity.pdbx_description
1 polymer ?
#
loop_
_entity_poly.entity_id
_entity_poly.type
_entity_poly.pdbx_seq_one_letter_code
_entity_poly.pdbx_strand_id
1 'polypeptide(L)'
;MKYFSLLLLISTLSFAQNYQQYVNPMIGTGGHGHTFPGATVPFGMVQLSPDTRIDGSWDGCSGYHYSDNVIYGFSHTHLNGTGVSDFGDIMLMPTMGEPSLDNKVYSSKFSHSNEKAAAGFYSVKLDDDNIDVALTTSTRVGFHEYTFNNSGQANIILDLNHRDHLIMGEVRIIDNKTIEILRRSEAWARDQYVFSRIEFNQPMTITKVNNNAFAPAKVTDQFFAGSLLAISFSKQVKKGEKLLVKVSLSPTSYEGAKLNMSEINHWDFKTVRTEAEKLWNKELSKIEVTSSDKNKMAIFYTALYHTMMQPNIAQDLDGKYRGRDNEIHTAKGFDYYSVFSLWDTFRAAHPLYTLIDKKRTADFINTFLKQYEQGGRLPVWELASNETDCMIGYHSVSVMADAMAKGIKGFDYEKAFEAAKHSAMLDHLGLDAYKKNGFISIDDEHESVSKTVEYAYDDWCIAQMAKMLNKQEDYQYFIKRSQNWKNVFDWETGFMRPKKNGGWDKPFDPREVNNNFTEGNSWQYSFFVLQDIPGMIKAYGGKEKFEAKLDEMFNSESKTTGREQVDVTGLIGQYAHGNEPSHHMTYLYNYIGKPEKTTAKVHYILNEFYKNTPDGLIGNEDCGQMSAWYVLSSMGMYAVTPGNAEWTLTEPYFDKVKIHFENKEELTITKKAHKGYLKEVMAKAQKEEFSEITPVPVIEADSKSFKDKMKIEIASQNPGDVLYYAIENASNPSSAKPAWKKYANPLEVTETATIKAYAERSGKTSNTIAATFVKKPNDYTITIKSQYNPQYHAGGDAGLIDGILGSENWRKGDWQGYQGQDFEGIIDLRTSKKVTSLSARFLQDSRAWILMPTKVEFYTSDDNQNFKLVKTIENKLDAKNTDVQIANFETTIPEIKARYIKIKAYKYGKLPEWHQGFGGDAFIFIDEITIK
;
A
#
# COMPACT_ATOMS: atom_id res chain seq x y z
N MET A 1 -36.11 63.24 44.39
CA MET A 1 -36.51 62.06 43.59
C MET A 1 -35.27 61.51 42.90
N LYS A 2 -34.79 60.33 43.31
CA LYS A 2 -33.71 59.60 42.64
C LYS A 2 -34.29 58.26 42.23
N TYR A 3 -34.40 58.02 40.93
CA TYR A 3 -34.76 56.71 40.38
C TYR A 3 -33.47 55.93 40.09
N PHE A 4 -33.43 54.72 40.63
CA PHE A 4 -32.45 53.68 40.37
C PHE A 4 -32.84 52.96 39.07
N SER A 5 -31.94 52.87 38.09
CA SER A 5 -32.10 52.00 36.93
C SER A 5 -31.11 50.85 37.02
N LEU A 6 -31.68 49.65 37.15
CA LEU A 6 -31.02 48.35 37.18
C LEU A 6 -30.69 47.93 35.73
N LEU A 7 -29.40 47.70 35.43
CA LEU A 7 -28.96 47.14 34.15
C LEU A 7 -28.72 45.64 34.33
N LEU A 8 -29.57 44.81 33.72
CA LEU A 8 -29.35 43.37 33.58
C LEU A 8 -28.24 43.12 32.55
N LEU A 9 -27.11 42.55 32.99
CA LEU A 9 -26.16 41.87 32.11
C LEU A 9 -26.72 40.48 31.80
N ILE A 10 -27.22 40.29 30.58
CA ILE A 10 -27.46 38.96 30.01
C ILE A 10 -26.12 38.47 29.47
N SER A 11 -25.44 37.62 30.22
CA SER A 11 -24.32 36.82 29.72
C SER A 11 -24.86 35.80 28.73
N THR A 12 -24.72 36.06 27.43
CA THR A 12 -24.90 35.03 26.40
C THR A 12 -23.79 33.99 26.57
N LEU A 13 -24.12 32.87 27.22
CA LEU A 13 -23.34 31.64 27.14
C LEU A 13 -23.40 31.16 25.68
N SER A 14 -22.40 31.52 24.87
CA SER A 14 -22.16 30.84 23.60
C SER A 14 -21.79 29.40 23.91
N PHE A 15 -22.74 28.48 23.79
CA PHE A 15 -22.42 27.06 23.80
C PHE A 15 -21.50 26.78 22.62
N ALA A 16 -20.28 26.33 22.90
CA ALA A 16 -19.38 25.85 21.86
C ALA A 16 -20.07 24.72 21.08
N GLN A 17 -20.00 24.78 19.75
CA GLN A 17 -20.66 23.81 18.89
C GLN A 17 -20.01 22.42 19.07
N ASN A 18 -20.83 21.40 19.31
CA ASN A 18 -20.38 20.06 19.66
C ASN A 18 -20.36 19.17 18.41
N TYR A 19 -19.33 19.28 17.56
CA TYR A 19 -19.20 18.56 16.29
C TYR A 19 -18.96 17.05 16.47
N GLN A 20 -18.25 16.64 17.52
CA GLN A 20 -17.95 15.22 17.76
C GLN A 20 -19.21 14.36 17.90
N GLN A 21 -20.35 14.94 18.31
CA GLN A 21 -21.61 14.21 18.46
C GLN A 21 -22.14 13.62 17.13
N TYR A 22 -21.65 14.13 15.99
CA TYR A 22 -22.00 13.61 14.67
C TYR A 22 -21.12 12.44 14.24
N VAL A 23 -19.94 12.28 14.84
CA VAL A 23 -19.00 11.21 14.48
C VAL A 23 -19.60 9.87 14.88
N ASN A 24 -19.65 8.96 13.90
CA ASN A 24 -19.95 7.56 14.07
C ASN A 24 -18.70 6.72 13.73
N PRO A 25 -17.88 6.33 14.72
CA PRO A 25 -16.68 5.51 14.47
C PRO A 25 -16.95 4.10 13.96
N MET A 26 -18.22 3.68 13.86
CA MET A 26 -18.55 2.38 13.26
C MET A 26 -18.49 2.41 11.74
N ILE A 27 -18.51 3.57 11.07
CA ILE A 27 -18.43 3.61 9.60
C ILE A 27 -17.07 3.06 9.17
N GLY A 28 -17.08 2.07 8.27
CA GLY A 28 -15.87 1.41 7.76
C GLY A 28 -15.39 0.22 8.59
N THR A 29 -16.04 -0.10 9.72
CA THR A 29 -15.65 -1.25 10.54
C THR A 29 -16.20 -2.59 10.03
N GLY A 30 -17.06 -2.55 9.00
CA GLY A 30 -17.52 -3.72 8.27
C GLY A 30 -17.34 -3.54 6.76
N GLY A 31 -17.70 -4.56 5.98
CA GLY A 31 -17.39 -4.54 4.56
C GLY A 31 -15.87 -4.54 4.37
N HIS A 32 -15.36 -3.60 3.59
CA HIS A 32 -13.94 -3.54 3.23
C HIS A 32 -13.28 -2.21 3.65
N GLY A 33 -13.82 -1.52 4.66
CA GLY A 33 -13.27 -0.23 5.10
C GLY A 33 -12.05 -0.34 6.02
N HIS A 34 -11.95 -1.43 6.77
CA HIS A 34 -10.89 -1.74 7.74
C HIS A 34 -10.61 -0.62 8.75
N THR A 35 -11.64 0.12 9.18
CA THR A 35 -11.48 1.08 10.29
C THR A 35 -11.63 0.37 11.64
N PHE A 36 -11.43 1.09 12.74
CA PHE A 36 -11.63 0.55 14.09
C PHE A 36 -12.46 1.53 14.96
N PRO A 37 -13.32 1.03 15.86
CA PRO A 37 -14.25 1.87 16.63
C PRO A 37 -13.66 2.42 17.94
N GLY A 38 -12.42 2.03 18.26
CA GLY A 38 -11.74 2.36 19.51
C GLY A 38 -11.55 3.85 19.80
N ALA A 39 -11.25 4.14 21.05
CA ALA A 39 -10.94 5.50 21.48
C ALA A 39 -9.55 5.93 20.97
N THR A 40 -9.50 7.06 20.28
CA THR A 40 -8.26 7.78 19.98
C THR A 40 -8.49 9.28 20.02
N VAL A 41 -7.43 10.07 20.14
CA VAL A 41 -7.46 11.53 20.00
C VAL A 41 -6.80 11.91 18.66
N PRO A 42 -7.03 13.12 18.13
CA PRO A 42 -6.49 13.51 16.84
C PRO A 42 -4.97 13.31 16.74
N PHE A 43 -4.53 12.55 15.74
CA PHE A 43 -3.13 12.19 15.47
C PHE A 43 -2.39 11.57 16.69
N GLY A 44 -3.14 10.92 17.59
CA GLY A 44 -2.61 10.35 18.83
C GLY A 44 -1.73 9.13 18.60
N MET A 45 -0.81 8.86 19.53
CA MET A 45 0.03 7.66 19.57
C MET A 45 -0.78 6.42 20.00
N VAL A 46 -1.80 6.62 20.84
CA VAL A 46 -2.67 5.53 21.33
C VAL A 46 -3.97 5.47 20.52
N GLN A 47 -4.27 4.28 20.01
CA GLN A 47 -5.53 3.88 19.42
C GLN A 47 -6.09 2.72 20.24
N LEU A 48 -6.85 3.02 21.31
CA LEU A 48 -7.32 2.02 22.27
C LEU A 48 -8.64 1.40 21.79
N SER A 49 -8.56 0.21 21.19
CA SER A 49 -9.67 -0.43 20.46
C SER A 49 -9.84 -1.91 20.86
N PRO A 50 -11.07 -2.47 20.75
CA PRO A 50 -11.29 -3.92 20.76
C PRO A 50 -10.65 -4.63 19.55
N ASP A 51 -10.16 -5.85 19.79
CA ASP A 51 -9.69 -6.79 18.76
C ASP A 51 -10.69 -7.96 18.62
N THR A 52 -11.34 -8.11 17.46
CA THR A 52 -12.31 -9.18 17.14
C THR A 52 -11.84 -10.12 16.03
N ARG A 53 -10.92 -9.69 15.17
CA ARG A 53 -10.44 -10.44 14.02
C ARG A 53 -8.91 -10.46 13.98
N ILE A 54 -8.34 -11.61 14.34
CA ILE A 54 -6.89 -11.81 14.48
C ILE A 54 -6.37 -12.98 13.63
N ASP A 55 -7.12 -13.35 12.59
CA ASP A 55 -6.83 -14.49 11.72
C ASP A 55 -5.84 -14.16 10.58
N GLY A 56 -5.41 -12.90 10.48
CA GLY A 56 -4.53 -12.42 9.42
C GLY A 56 -5.22 -12.21 8.07
N SER A 57 -6.56 -12.22 8.03
CA SER A 57 -7.34 -11.90 6.83
C SER A 57 -7.24 -10.42 6.47
N TRP A 58 -7.48 -10.11 5.19
CA TRP A 58 -7.50 -8.74 4.67
C TRP A 58 -8.52 -7.84 5.39
N ASP A 59 -9.74 -8.35 5.62
CA ASP A 59 -10.76 -7.63 6.40
C ASP A 59 -10.41 -7.45 7.90
N GLY A 60 -9.34 -8.10 8.39
CA GLY A 60 -8.89 -8.06 9.78
C GLY A 60 -7.74 -7.09 10.05
N CYS A 61 -7.34 -6.25 9.09
CA CYS A 61 -6.12 -5.44 9.21
C CYS A 61 -6.12 -4.48 10.41
N SER A 62 -7.28 -3.91 10.76
CA SER A 62 -7.43 -3.02 11.93
C SER A 62 -7.69 -3.73 13.25
N GLY A 63 -7.72 -5.07 13.26
CA GLY A 63 -8.05 -5.86 14.45
C GLY A 63 -9.54 -6.01 14.75
N TYR A 64 -10.42 -5.16 14.19
CA TYR A 64 -11.87 -5.20 14.42
C TYR A 64 -12.66 -5.40 13.13
N HIS A 65 -13.71 -6.22 13.18
CA HIS A 65 -14.70 -6.30 12.11
C HIS A 65 -16.13 -6.45 12.66
N TYR A 66 -17.06 -5.62 12.19
CA TYR A 66 -18.42 -5.49 12.73
C TYR A 66 -19.27 -6.76 12.60
N SER A 67 -18.92 -7.72 11.73
CA SER A 67 -19.66 -8.98 11.67
C SER A 67 -19.37 -9.93 12.84
N ASP A 68 -18.33 -9.65 13.62
CA ASP A 68 -17.81 -10.57 14.62
C ASP A 68 -18.54 -10.38 15.96
N ASN A 69 -18.56 -11.44 16.76
CA ASN A 69 -19.29 -11.47 18.04
C ASN A 69 -18.43 -11.93 19.22
N VAL A 70 -17.10 -11.95 19.04
CA VAL A 70 -16.09 -12.28 20.05
C VAL A 70 -15.04 -11.18 20.08
N ILE A 71 -14.68 -10.73 21.28
CA ILE A 71 -13.55 -9.84 21.54
C ILE A 71 -12.44 -10.67 22.20
N TYR A 72 -11.23 -10.57 21.64
CA TYR A 72 -10.02 -11.17 22.20
C TYR A 72 -9.37 -10.26 23.24
N GLY A 73 -9.52 -8.95 23.12
CA GLY A 73 -8.99 -8.01 24.10
C GLY A 73 -9.08 -6.56 23.61
N PHE A 74 -8.39 -5.68 24.32
CA PHE A 74 -8.29 -4.26 23.99
C PHE A 74 -6.81 -3.87 23.91
N SER A 75 -6.32 -3.65 22.70
CA SER A 75 -4.96 -3.19 22.45
C SER A 75 -4.91 -1.68 22.17
N HIS A 76 -3.71 -1.11 22.09
CA HIS A 76 -3.46 0.34 22.16
C HIS A 76 -2.87 0.94 20.88
N THR A 77 -2.68 0.16 19.83
CA THR A 77 -2.12 0.60 18.54
C THR A 77 -2.85 -0.11 17.41
N HIS A 78 -3.29 0.65 16.41
CA HIS A 78 -4.07 0.14 15.28
C HIS A 78 -3.82 0.97 14.02
N LEU A 79 -3.95 0.34 12.85
CA LEU A 79 -3.93 1.00 11.55
C LEU A 79 -5.36 1.28 11.08
N ASN A 80 -5.61 2.47 10.54
CA ASN A 80 -6.94 2.88 10.10
C ASN A 80 -7.08 2.67 8.59
N GLY A 81 -7.68 1.55 8.19
CA GLY A 81 -8.06 1.34 6.80
C GLY A 81 -7.03 0.69 5.91
N THR A 82 -5.98 0.07 6.44
CA THR A 82 -4.91 -0.50 5.60
C THR A 82 -5.31 -1.85 4.99
N GLY A 83 -4.70 -2.20 3.85
CA GLY A 83 -4.78 -3.53 3.24
C GLY A 83 -3.79 -4.57 3.81
N VAL A 84 -2.94 -4.17 4.78
CA VAL A 84 -1.99 -5.05 5.47
C VAL A 84 -2.10 -4.84 6.99
N SER A 85 -2.11 -5.96 7.72
CA SER A 85 -2.22 -6.03 9.18
C SER A 85 -0.87 -5.79 9.87
N ASP A 86 -0.86 -5.00 10.94
CA ASP A 86 0.21 -4.84 11.93
C ASP A 86 -0.40 -4.26 13.23
N PHE A 87 0.43 -3.92 14.22
CA PHE A 87 0.07 -3.37 15.52
C PHE A 87 -0.76 -4.35 16.38
N GLY A 88 -1.64 -3.86 17.26
CA GLY A 88 -2.26 -4.69 18.30
C GLY A 88 -1.51 -4.67 19.64
N ASP A 89 -0.70 -3.64 19.88
CA ASP A 89 0.07 -3.42 21.11
C ASP A 89 -0.57 -2.39 22.02
N ILE A 90 -0.59 -2.51 23.35
CA ILE A 90 -0.29 -3.65 24.22
C ILE A 90 -1.65 -4.23 24.64
N MET A 91 -1.91 -5.53 24.43
CA MET A 91 -3.26 -6.07 24.65
C MET A 91 -3.57 -6.35 26.13
N LEU A 92 -4.72 -5.84 26.60
CA LEU A 92 -5.31 -6.18 27.90
C LEU A 92 -6.71 -6.80 27.76
N MET A 93 -7.03 -7.77 28.61
CA MET A 93 -8.37 -8.37 28.68
C MET A 93 -8.84 -8.59 30.13
N PRO A 94 -9.96 -7.99 30.58
CA PRO A 94 -10.52 -8.26 31.90
C PRO A 94 -11.36 -9.56 31.91
N THR A 95 -11.19 -10.39 32.94
CA THR A 95 -11.97 -11.63 33.14
C THR A 95 -12.34 -11.86 34.62
N MET A 96 -13.20 -12.83 34.88
CA MET A 96 -13.58 -13.26 36.24
C MET A 96 -13.17 -14.72 36.51
N GLY A 97 -12.93 -15.05 37.78
CA GLY A 97 -12.65 -16.40 38.23
C GLY A 97 -11.18 -16.81 38.07
N GLU A 98 -10.95 -18.10 37.81
CA GLU A 98 -9.60 -18.65 37.63
C GLU A 98 -9.02 -18.21 36.27
N PRO A 99 -7.89 -17.49 36.21
CA PRO A 99 -7.40 -16.92 34.97
C PRO A 99 -6.89 -17.99 34.00
N SER A 100 -7.20 -17.81 32.72
CA SER A 100 -6.55 -18.51 31.60
C SER A 100 -5.69 -17.53 30.81
N LEU A 101 -4.58 -18.01 30.25
CA LEU A 101 -3.71 -17.26 29.34
C LEU A 101 -3.81 -17.81 27.90
N ASP A 102 -4.88 -18.59 27.62
CA ASP A 102 -5.25 -19.05 26.30
C ASP A 102 -6.36 -18.14 25.76
N ASN A 103 -6.12 -17.53 24.59
CA ASN A 103 -7.04 -16.58 23.98
C ASN A 103 -8.39 -17.19 23.60
N LYS A 104 -8.46 -18.51 23.40
CA LYS A 104 -9.71 -19.24 23.15
C LYS A 104 -10.57 -19.39 24.41
N VAL A 105 -9.98 -19.13 25.58
CA VAL A 105 -10.64 -19.25 26.88
C VAL A 105 -10.94 -17.88 27.47
N TYR A 106 -10.00 -16.92 27.39
CA TYR A 106 -10.22 -15.58 27.95
C TYR A 106 -11.02 -14.64 27.04
N SER A 107 -11.14 -14.93 25.75
CA SER A 107 -11.97 -14.14 24.83
C SER A 107 -13.41 -14.11 25.33
N SER A 108 -14.14 -13.04 25.05
CA SER A 108 -15.53 -12.94 25.46
C SER A 108 -16.46 -12.61 24.31
N LYS A 109 -17.65 -13.21 24.33
CA LYS A 109 -18.75 -12.80 23.47
C LYS A 109 -19.21 -11.39 23.80
N PHE A 110 -19.72 -10.70 22.78
CA PHE A 110 -20.36 -9.40 22.93
C PHE A 110 -21.51 -9.23 21.94
N SER A 111 -22.24 -8.12 22.08
CA SER A 111 -23.29 -7.72 21.13
C SER A 111 -23.19 -6.22 20.85
N HIS A 112 -23.33 -5.83 19.58
CA HIS A 112 -23.42 -4.42 19.18
C HIS A 112 -24.56 -3.65 19.85
N SER A 113 -25.58 -4.34 20.37
CA SER A 113 -26.66 -3.72 21.15
C SER A 113 -26.17 -3.11 22.48
N ASN A 114 -25.06 -3.62 23.01
CA ASN A 114 -24.40 -3.15 24.23
C ASN A 114 -23.05 -2.46 23.93
N GLU A 115 -22.81 -2.10 22.67
CA GLU A 115 -21.60 -1.45 22.21
C GLU A 115 -21.89 0.00 21.83
N LYS A 116 -20.98 0.91 22.15
CA LYS A 116 -21.08 2.33 21.80
C LYS A 116 -19.70 2.87 21.48
N ALA A 117 -19.62 3.63 20.39
CA ALA A 117 -18.42 4.36 20.00
C ALA A 117 -18.76 5.84 19.74
N ALA A 118 -17.82 6.71 20.06
CA ALA A 118 -17.84 8.14 19.76
C ALA A 118 -16.39 8.64 19.62
N ALA A 119 -16.17 9.84 19.08
CA ALA A 119 -14.81 10.36 18.92
C ALA A 119 -14.11 10.48 20.30
N GLY A 120 -13.06 9.68 20.50
CA GLY A 120 -12.33 9.60 21.77
C GLY A 120 -12.94 8.70 22.85
N PHE A 121 -13.97 7.90 22.54
CA PHE A 121 -14.62 7.02 23.51
C PHE A 121 -15.14 5.73 22.89
N TYR A 122 -14.93 4.61 23.58
CA TYR A 122 -15.53 3.32 23.24
C TYR A 122 -16.06 2.64 24.52
N SER A 123 -17.14 1.89 24.41
CA SER A 123 -17.62 1.03 25.50
C SER A 123 -18.34 -0.20 24.97
N VAL A 124 -18.20 -1.31 25.67
CA VAL A 124 -18.86 -2.58 25.35
C VAL A 124 -19.11 -3.38 26.62
N LYS A 125 -20.06 -4.31 26.56
CA LYS A 125 -20.24 -5.33 27.59
C LYS A 125 -19.65 -6.66 27.12
N LEU A 126 -18.80 -7.25 27.95
CA LEU A 126 -18.31 -8.63 27.80
C LEU A 126 -19.33 -9.57 28.44
N ASP A 127 -19.96 -10.42 27.64
CA ASP A 127 -21.13 -11.19 28.06
C ASP A 127 -20.77 -12.39 28.94
N ASP A 128 -19.63 -13.04 28.70
CA ASP A 128 -19.29 -14.30 29.38
C ASP A 128 -18.99 -14.07 30.87
N ASP A 129 -18.28 -12.99 31.21
CA ASP A 129 -17.95 -12.61 32.59
C ASP A 129 -18.79 -11.46 33.15
N ASN A 130 -19.71 -10.92 32.34
CA ASN A 130 -20.60 -9.81 32.70
C ASN A 130 -19.84 -8.56 33.18
N ILE A 131 -18.88 -8.10 32.37
CA ILE A 131 -18.02 -6.94 32.67
C ILE A 131 -18.37 -5.81 31.70
N ASP A 132 -18.64 -4.61 32.22
CA ASP A 132 -18.76 -3.42 31.37
C ASP A 132 -17.39 -2.77 31.22
N VAL A 133 -17.01 -2.50 29.97
CA VAL A 133 -15.74 -1.88 29.58
C VAL A 133 -16.01 -0.49 29.03
N ALA A 134 -15.24 0.50 29.48
CA ALA A 134 -15.22 1.84 28.91
C ALA A 134 -13.77 2.30 28.69
N LEU A 135 -13.50 2.87 27.53
CA LEU A 135 -12.17 3.25 27.05
C LEU A 135 -12.16 4.72 26.60
N THR A 136 -11.10 5.44 26.95
CA THR A 136 -10.79 6.79 26.47
C THR A 136 -9.28 6.95 26.37
N THR A 137 -8.79 8.01 25.73
CA THR A 137 -7.35 8.24 25.59
C THR A 137 -6.95 9.71 25.80
N SER A 138 -5.70 9.93 26.16
CA SER A 138 -4.95 11.15 25.82
C SER A 138 -4.10 10.88 24.57
N THR A 139 -3.13 11.75 24.26
CA THR A 139 -2.24 11.57 23.11
C THR A 139 -1.43 10.28 23.20
N ARG A 140 -0.92 9.93 24.39
CA ARG A 140 0.02 8.81 24.61
C ARG A 140 -0.42 7.83 25.69
N VAL A 141 -1.59 8.03 26.30
CA VAL A 141 -2.10 7.20 27.39
C VAL A 141 -3.50 6.69 27.08
N GLY A 142 -3.67 5.38 27.09
CA GLY A 142 -4.98 4.73 27.12
C GLY A 142 -5.51 4.61 28.55
N PHE A 143 -6.80 4.84 28.73
CA PHE A 143 -7.45 4.79 30.04
C PHE A 143 -8.68 3.89 29.98
N HIS A 144 -8.66 2.85 30.81
CA HIS A 144 -9.69 1.82 30.93
C HIS A 144 -10.48 2.00 32.23
N GLU A 145 -11.79 1.83 32.15
CA GLU A 145 -12.69 1.61 33.29
C GLU A 145 -13.39 0.27 33.09
N TYR A 146 -13.16 -0.67 34.01
CA TYR A 146 -13.81 -1.98 34.06
C TYR A 146 -14.78 -2.03 35.23
N THR A 147 -16.06 -2.26 34.97
CA THR A 147 -17.09 -2.45 36.00
C THR A 147 -17.45 -3.92 36.09
N PHE A 148 -17.14 -4.56 37.22
CA PHE A 148 -17.41 -5.98 37.44
C PHE A 148 -18.81 -6.18 38.03
N ASN A 149 -19.74 -6.75 37.27
CA ASN A 149 -21.12 -6.92 37.73
C ASN A 149 -21.34 -8.19 38.59
N ASN A 150 -20.26 -8.95 38.82
CA ASN A 150 -20.19 -10.11 39.70
C ASN A 150 -19.13 -9.85 40.78
N SER A 151 -19.31 -10.45 41.97
CA SER A 151 -18.27 -10.48 42.99
C SER A 151 -17.35 -11.68 42.81
N GLY A 152 -16.08 -11.55 43.14
CA GLY A 152 -15.12 -12.65 43.08
C GLY A 152 -13.74 -12.18 42.65
N GLN A 153 -12.94 -13.10 42.10
CA GLN A 153 -11.63 -12.77 41.56
C GLN A 153 -11.77 -12.11 40.20
N ALA A 154 -11.41 -10.84 40.11
CA ALA A 154 -11.21 -10.13 38.85
C ALA A 154 -9.76 -10.33 38.40
N ASN A 155 -9.55 -10.53 37.10
CA ASN A 155 -8.24 -10.63 36.48
C ASN A 155 -8.12 -9.60 35.36
N ILE A 156 -6.94 -9.03 35.19
CA ILE A 156 -6.51 -8.29 34.00
C ILE A 156 -5.38 -9.10 33.37
N ILE A 157 -5.65 -9.66 32.20
CA ILE A 157 -4.70 -10.43 31.40
C ILE A 157 -3.91 -9.46 30.54
N LEU A 158 -2.59 -9.58 30.57
CA LEU A 158 -1.65 -8.98 29.63
C LEU A 158 -1.13 -10.09 28.71
N ASP A 159 -1.28 -9.91 27.40
CA ASP A 159 -0.77 -10.86 26.41
C ASP A 159 0.11 -10.14 25.39
N LEU A 160 1.42 -10.38 25.42
CA LEU A 160 2.37 -9.78 24.48
C LEU A 160 2.48 -10.55 23.16
N ASN A 161 1.83 -11.72 23.06
CA ASN A 161 1.83 -12.60 21.89
C ASN A 161 0.59 -12.36 21.02
N HIS A 162 -0.22 -11.37 21.37
CA HIS A 162 -1.39 -11.00 20.60
C HIS A 162 -0.97 -10.51 19.20
N ARG A 163 -1.60 -11.06 18.17
CA ARG A 163 -1.38 -10.78 16.73
C ARG A 163 0.07 -11.04 16.27
N ASP A 164 0.90 -10.01 16.22
CA ASP A 164 2.23 -10.11 15.56
C ASP A 164 3.18 -11.07 16.28
N HIS A 165 4.20 -11.51 15.54
CA HIS A 165 5.24 -12.37 16.07
C HIS A 165 6.05 -11.62 17.15
N LEU A 166 6.00 -12.10 18.40
CA LEU A 166 6.80 -11.57 19.49
C LEU A 166 8.27 -11.99 19.35
N ILE A 167 9.14 -11.07 18.92
CA ILE A 167 10.60 -11.28 18.93
C ILE A 167 11.10 -11.32 20.37
N MET A 168 10.71 -10.33 21.18
CA MET A 168 11.16 -10.19 22.56
C MET A 168 10.15 -9.39 23.39
N GLY A 169 9.72 -9.96 24.52
CA GLY A 169 8.97 -9.27 25.56
C GLY A 169 9.80 -9.16 26.84
N GLU A 170 9.69 -8.02 27.53
CA GLU A 170 10.09 -7.84 28.93
C GLU A 170 8.92 -7.27 29.73
N VAL A 171 8.72 -7.77 30.94
CA VAL A 171 7.77 -7.23 31.92
C VAL A 171 8.47 -7.06 33.26
N ARG A 172 8.51 -5.82 33.76
CA ARG A 172 9.11 -5.43 35.04
C ARG A 172 8.02 -5.04 36.03
N ILE A 173 8.02 -5.67 37.20
CA ILE A 173 7.09 -5.36 38.28
C ILE A 173 7.74 -4.33 39.19
N ILE A 174 7.28 -3.08 39.13
CA ILE A 174 7.83 -1.99 39.93
C ILE A 174 7.25 -2.03 41.34
N ASP A 175 5.93 -2.20 41.43
CA ASP A 175 5.19 -2.44 42.66
C ASP A 175 3.85 -3.14 42.34
N ASN A 176 2.98 -3.32 43.33
CA ASN A 176 1.69 -3.99 43.15
C ASN A 176 0.65 -3.18 42.37
N LYS A 177 0.98 -1.99 41.88
CA LYS A 177 0.12 -1.14 41.03
C LYS A 177 0.78 -0.76 39.71
N THR A 178 2.06 -1.04 39.53
CA THR A 178 2.87 -0.45 38.46
C THR A 178 3.70 -1.51 37.75
N ILE A 179 3.57 -1.56 36.43
CA ILE A 179 4.31 -2.47 35.55
C ILE A 179 4.96 -1.67 34.43
N GLU A 180 6.14 -2.09 34.01
CA GLU A 180 6.84 -1.57 32.84
C GLU A 180 7.08 -2.69 31.83
N ILE A 181 6.91 -2.40 30.54
CA ILE A 181 6.88 -3.38 29.46
C ILE A 181 7.77 -2.92 28.31
N LEU A 182 8.49 -3.85 27.71
CA LEU A 182 9.03 -3.74 26.35
C LEU A 182 8.42 -4.86 25.52
N ARG A 183 7.83 -4.54 24.38
CA ARG A 183 7.50 -5.49 23.32
C ARG A 183 8.31 -5.13 22.08
N ARG A 184 8.99 -6.13 21.53
CA ARG A 184 9.63 -6.09 20.22
C ARG A 184 9.00 -7.14 19.33
N SER A 185 8.52 -6.75 18.15
CA SER A 185 7.70 -7.60 17.29
C SER A 185 8.07 -7.49 15.81
N GLU A 186 7.63 -8.50 15.05
CA GLU A 186 7.72 -8.55 13.60
C GLU A 186 6.35 -8.89 12.98
N ALA A 187 5.92 -8.05 12.04
CA ALA A 187 4.86 -8.33 11.09
C ALA A 187 5.16 -7.61 9.75
N TRP A 188 4.47 -6.51 9.48
CA TRP A 188 4.74 -5.65 8.33
C TRP A 188 5.95 -4.74 8.61
N ALA A 189 5.97 -4.08 9.77
CA ALA A 189 7.17 -3.59 10.41
C ALA A 189 7.99 -4.77 10.93
N ARG A 190 9.23 -4.90 10.43
CA ARG A 190 10.08 -6.07 10.70
C ARG A 190 10.80 -6.03 12.03
N ASP A 191 10.92 -4.84 12.61
CA ASP A 191 11.61 -4.63 13.88
C ASP A 191 10.97 -3.49 14.68
N GLN A 192 9.77 -3.74 15.19
CA GLN A 192 8.98 -2.75 15.94
C GLN A 192 9.36 -2.76 17.43
N TYR A 193 9.46 -1.57 18.04
CA TYR A 193 9.70 -1.40 19.48
C TYR A 193 8.57 -0.60 20.13
N VAL A 194 7.92 -1.20 21.13
CA VAL A 194 6.91 -0.53 21.97
C VAL A 194 7.28 -0.70 23.44
N PHE A 195 7.62 0.41 24.08
CA PHE A 195 7.72 0.50 25.53
C PHE A 195 6.38 0.92 26.11
N SER A 196 6.03 0.39 27.27
CA SER A 196 4.78 0.74 27.93
C SER A 196 4.92 0.77 29.44
N ARG A 197 4.03 1.53 30.10
CA ARG A 197 3.85 1.53 31.54
C ARG A 197 2.37 1.38 31.85
N ILE A 198 2.04 0.38 32.67
CA ILE A 198 0.69 0.13 33.16
C ILE A 198 0.60 0.56 34.61
N GLU A 199 -0.41 1.35 34.95
CA GLU A 199 -0.78 1.71 36.31
C GLU A 199 -2.21 1.25 36.62
N PHE A 200 -2.41 0.63 37.77
CA PHE A 200 -3.72 0.29 38.34
C PHE A 200 -4.08 1.25 39.47
N ASN A 201 -5.36 1.65 39.58
CA ASN A 201 -5.79 2.46 40.73
C ASN A 201 -5.69 1.71 42.06
N GLN A 202 -5.72 0.37 42.02
CA GLN A 202 -5.73 -0.52 43.17
C GLN A 202 -4.64 -1.60 43.07
N PRO A 203 -4.17 -2.14 44.21
CA PRO A 203 -3.17 -3.20 44.21
C PRO A 203 -3.66 -4.47 43.51
N MET A 204 -2.79 -5.09 42.73
CA MET A 204 -3.00 -6.34 42.02
C MET A 204 -1.96 -7.39 42.43
N THR A 205 -2.29 -8.67 42.25
CA THR A 205 -1.40 -9.81 42.53
C THR A 205 -1.20 -10.63 41.26
N ILE A 206 0.03 -11.03 40.98
CA ILE A 206 0.31 -11.96 39.87
C ILE A 206 -0.18 -13.34 40.27
N THR A 207 -1.11 -13.89 39.51
CA THR A 207 -1.73 -15.19 39.79
C THR A 207 -1.40 -16.25 38.76
N LYS A 208 -1.02 -15.84 37.55
CA LYS A 208 -0.61 -16.74 36.48
C LYS A 208 0.40 -16.08 35.54
N VAL A 209 1.39 -16.84 35.11
CA VAL A 209 2.42 -16.43 34.16
C VAL A 209 2.60 -17.55 33.15
N ASN A 210 2.64 -17.19 31.87
CA ASN A 210 3.10 -18.06 30.80
C ASN A 210 4.31 -17.38 30.16
N ASN A 211 5.49 -17.96 30.33
CA ASN A 211 6.68 -17.46 29.67
C ASN A 211 7.68 -18.57 29.34
N ASN A 212 8.42 -18.40 28.26
CA ASN A 212 9.45 -19.37 27.83
C ASN A 212 10.88 -18.99 28.26
N ALA A 213 11.08 -17.83 28.87
CA ALA A 213 12.40 -17.24 29.19
C ALA A 213 13.26 -16.97 27.93
N PHE A 214 14.26 -16.09 28.07
CA PHE A 214 15.27 -15.85 27.03
C PHE A 214 16.65 -15.76 27.68
N ALA A 215 17.65 -16.47 27.15
CA ALA A 215 19.03 -16.31 27.64
C ALA A 215 19.60 -14.98 27.11
N PRO A 216 20.30 -14.16 27.94
CA PRO A 216 20.86 -14.47 29.26
C PRO A 216 20.00 -14.01 30.46
N ALA A 217 18.75 -13.58 30.27
CA ALA A 217 17.90 -13.06 31.35
C ALA A 217 17.54 -14.13 32.39
N LYS A 218 17.82 -13.85 33.68
CA LYS A 218 17.28 -14.63 34.80
C LYS A 218 15.88 -14.09 35.13
N VAL A 219 14.85 -14.86 34.82
CA VAL A 219 13.46 -14.58 35.23
C VAL A 219 13.38 -14.57 36.77
N THR A 220 12.67 -13.61 37.34
CA THR A 220 12.41 -13.46 38.78
C THR A 220 10.95 -13.09 39.01
N ASP A 221 10.50 -13.07 40.26
CA ASP A 221 9.13 -12.62 40.62
C ASP A 221 8.86 -11.13 40.26
N GLN A 222 9.91 -10.37 39.92
CA GLN A 222 9.82 -8.96 39.53
C GLN A 222 10.22 -8.69 38.07
N PHE A 223 10.67 -9.72 37.33
CA PHE A 223 11.16 -9.57 35.96
C PHE A 223 10.88 -10.82 35.13
N PHE A 224 10.09 -10.66 34.08
CA PHE A 224 9.77 -11.71 33.12
C PHE A 224 10.25 -11.30 31.74
N ALA A 225 10.80 -12.25 30.98
CA ALA A 225 11.22 -12.03 29.61
C ALA A 225 11.01 -13.29 28.78
N GLY A 226 10.93 -13.15 27.46
CA GLY A 226 10.75 -14.28 26.54
C GLY A 226 10.21 -13.86 25.17
N SER A 227 10.13 -14.81 24.25
CA SER A 227 9.37 -14.70 23.00
C SER A 227 7.97 -15.32 23.11
N LEU A 228 7.65 -15.88 24.27
CA LEU A 228 6.30 -16.18 24.74
C LEU A 228 6.14 -15.47 26.08
N LEU A 229 5.20 -14.54 26.21
CA LEU A 229 4.97 -13.84 27.48
C LEU A 229 3.52 -13.35 27.66
N ALA A 230 2.82 -13.92 28.65
CA ALA A 230 1.50 -13.49 29.09
C ALA A 230 1.38 -13.59 30.62
N ILE A 231 0.68 -12.65 31.26
CA ILE A 231 0.57 -12.55 32.72
C ILE A 231 -0.86 -12.16 33.13
N SER A 232 -1.37 -12.77 34.20
CA SER A 232 -2.61 -12.37 34.86
C SER A 232 -2.33 -11.60 36.15
N PHE A 233 -2.94 -10.41 36.26
CA PHE A 233 -2.96 -9.58 37.46
C PHE A 233 -4.36 -9.62 38.09
N SER A 234 -4.48 -10.10 39.32
CA SER A 234 -5.77 -10.37 39.95
C SER A 234 -5.99 -9.64 41.26
N LYS A 235 -7.27 -9.43 41.60
CA LYS A 235 -7.74 -9.02 42.93
C LYS A 235 -9.16 -9.48 43.20
N GLN A 236 -9.59 -9.45 44.46
CA GLN A 236 -11.00 -9.65 44.81
C GLN A 236 -11.79 -8.35 44.62
N VAL A 237 -12.97 -8.45 44.01
CA VAL A 237 -13.89 -7.33 43.76
C VAL A 237 -15.30 -7.64 44.28
N LYS A 238 -16.03 -6.59 44.66
CA LYS A 238 -17.47 -6.65 44.91
C LYS A 238 -18.25 -6.38 43.63
N LYS A 239 -19.50 -6.83 43.58
CA LYS A 239 -20.43 -6.47 42.50
C LYS A 239 -20.55 -4.93 42.38
N GLY A 240 -20.40 -4.44 41.16
CA GLY A 240 -20.42 -3.01 40.81
C GLY A 240 -19.12 -2.27 41.11
N GLU A 241 -18.07 -2.96 41.58
CA GLU A 241 -16.77 -2.35 41.81
C GLU A 241 -16.08 -2.03 40.48
N LYS A 242 -15.41 -0.88 40.44
CA LYS A 242 -14.67 -0.40 39.27
C LYS A 242 -13.17 -0.56 39.48
N LEU A 243 -12.50 -1.16 38.49
CA LEU A 243 -11.04 -1.16 38.38
C LEU A 243 -10.65 -0.22 37.25
N LEU A 244 -9.69 0.66 37.51
CA LEU A 244 -9.22 1.64 36.54
C LEU A 244 -7.77 1.32 36.17
N VAL A 245 -7.45 1.36 34.88
CA VAL A 245 -6.13 1.02 34.35
C VAL A 245 -5.67 2.10 33.36
N LYS A 246 -4.48 2.67 33.58
CA LYS A 246 -3.84 3.56 32.60
C LYS A 246 -2.68 2.84 31.94
N VAL A 247 -2.50 3.02 30.64
CA VAL A 247 -1.42 2.43 29.86
C VAL A 247 -0.80 3.50 28.99
N SER A 248 0.44 3.89 29.25
CA SER A 248 1.18 4.85 28.42
C SER A 248 2.12 4.13 27.48
N LEU A 249 2.22 4.57 26.23
CA LEU A 249 3.17 4.04 25.25
C LEU A 249 4.39 4.95 25.06
N SER A 250 5.50 4.40 24.59
CA SER A 250 6.71 5.12 24.16
C SER A 250 7.43 4.31 23.07
N PRO A 251 7.91 4.96 21.99
CA PRO A 251 8.75 4.28 20.99
C PRO A 251 10.21 4.15 21.46
N THR A 252 10.59 4.78 22.58
CA THR A 252 12.00 4.96 22.95
C THR A 252 12.46 4.11 24.13
N SER A 253 11.73 4.15 25.25
CA SER A 253 12.26 3.69 26.54
C SER A 253 11.20 3.57 27.64
N TYR A 254 11.55 2.86 28.72
CA TYR A 254 10.75 2.81 29.95
C TYR A 254 10.55 4.19 30.58
N GLU A 255 11.60 5.02 30.59
CA GLU A 255 11.58 6.38 31.10
C GLU A 255 10.66 7.28 30.26
N GLY A 256 10.67 7.10 28.94
CA GLY A 256 9.74 7.75 28.02
C GLY A 256 8.29 7.38 28.31
N ALA A 257 7.99 6.08 28.48
CA ALA A 257 6.64 5.63 28.84
C ALA A 257 6.19 6.24 30.18
N LYS A 258 7.06 6.20 31.19
CA LYS A 258 6.81 6.83 32.49
C LYS A 258 6.55 8.33 32.39
N LEU A 259 7.30 9.04 31.55
CA LEU A 259 7.08 10.47 31.31
C LEU A 259 5.71 10.69 30.65
N ASN A 260 5.37 9.93 29.61
CA ASN A 260 4.10 10.03 28.89
C ASN A 260 2.89 9.74 29.78
N MET A 261 3.01 8.85 30.76
CA MET A 261 1.97 8.61 31.79
C MET A 261 1.52 9.89 32.52
N SER A 262 2.37 10.93 32.57
CA SER A 262 2.03 12.20 33.21
C SER A 262 0.92 13.00 32.48
N GLU A 263 0.57 12.64 31.23
CA GLU A 263 -0.59 13.22 30.53
C GLU A 263 -1.90 12.97 31.29
N ILE A 264 -1.99 11.85 32.05
CA ILE A 264 -3.14 11.52 32.90
C ILE A 264 -2.65 11.23 34.33
N ASN A 265 -2.56 12.29 35.14
CA ASN A 265 -2.06 12.21 36.52
C ASN A 265 -3.14 11.96 37.60
N HIS A 266 -4.38 11.68 37.18
CA HIS A 266 -5.52 11.42 38.06
C HIS A 266 -6.32 10.18 37.63
N TRP A 267 -7.31 9.80 38.43
CA TRP A 267 -8.16 8.63 38.19
C TRP A 267 -9.62 8.96 37.79
N ASP A 268 -9.91 10.21 37.42
CA ASP A 268 -11.23 10.60 36.89
C ASP A 268 -11.35 10.32 35.38
N PHE A 269 -11.95 9.17 35.05
CA PHE A 269 -12.21 8.74 33.67
C PHE A 269 -13.08 9.75 32.88
N LYS A 270 -14.09 10.33 33.53
CA LYS A 270 -15.03 11.24 32.86
C LYS A 270 -14.34 12.52 32.44
N THR A 271 -13.40 13.01 33.26
CA THR A 271 -12.60 14.18 32.92
C THR A 271 -11.73 13.93 31.68
N VAL A 272 -11.00 12.81 31.62
CA VAL A 272 -10.17 12.46 30.44
C VAL A 272 -11.03 12.31 29.18
N ARG A 273 -12.18 11.65 29.29
CA ARG A 273 -13.14 11.55 28.17
C ARG A 273 -13.58 12.93 27.68
N THR A 274 -13.92 13.83 28.60
CA THR A 274 -14.34 15.20 28.24
C THR A 274 -13.20 15.98 27.58
N GLU A 275 -11.95 15.71 27.94
CA GLU A 275 -10.77 16.30 27.32
C GLU A 275 -10.54 15.76 25.90
N ALA A 276 -10.70 14.45 25.69
CA ALA A 276 -10.69 13.84 24.36
C ALA A 276 -11.77 14.44 23.44
N GLU A 277 -13.01 14.57 23.95
CA GLU A 277 -14.12 15.21 23.22
C GLU A 277 -13.83 16.68 22.86
N LYS A 278 -13.11 17.41 23.73
CA LYS A 278 -12.68 18.79 23.45
C LYS A 278 -11.61 18.85 22.35
N LEU A 279 -10.65 17.93 22.35
CA LEU A 279 -9.64 17.83 21.29
C LEU A 279 -10.31 17.55 19.95
N TRP A 280 -11.24 16.60 19.89
CA TRP A 280 -11.99 16.34 18.66
C TRP A 280 -12.83 17.52 18.20
N ASN A 281 -13.57 18.16 19.11
CA ASN A 281 -14.36 19.34 18.74
C ASN A 281 -13.48 20.47 18.18
N LYS A 282 -12.26 20.66 18.70
CA LYS A 282 -11.31 21.64 18.16
C LYS A 282 -10.92 21.30 16.72
N GLU A 283 -10.53 20.06 16.45
CA GLU A 283 -10.07 19.67 15.11
C GLU A 283 -11.23 19.62 14.10
N LEU A 284 -12.38 19.04 14.48
CA LEU A 284 -13.57 19.00 13.63
C LEU A 284 -14.15 20.40 13.35
N SER A 285 -13.93 21.38 14.24
CA SER A 285 -14.38 22.75 14.02
C SER A 285 -13.64 23.48 12.90
N LYS A 286 -12.55 22.92 12.36
CA LYS A 286 -11.85 23.50 11.21
C LYS A 286 -12.72 23.58 9.97
N ILE A 287 -13.73 22.73 9.85
CA ILE A 287 -14.68 22.76 8.75
C ILE A 287 -16.10 22.62 9.29
N GLU A 288 -16.88 23.69 9.18
CA GLU A 288 -18.30 23.74 9.53
C GLU A 288 -19.15 23.51 8.27
N VAL A 289 -19.99 22.48 8.26
CA VAL A 289 -20.99 22.24 7.20
C VAL A 289 -22.41 22.44 7.70
N THR A 290 -23.29 22.95 6.82
CA THR A 290 -24.73 23.11 7.08
C THR A 290 -25.54 22.12 6.25
N SER A 291 -26.31 21.26 6.92
CA SER A 291 -27.26 20.33 6.32
C SER A 291 -28.40 20.01 7.29
N SER A 292 -29.62 19.82 6.79
CA SER A 292 -30.72 19.24 7.57
C SER A 292 -30.69 17.70 7.60
N ASP A 293 -29.88 17.08 6.74
CA ASP A 293 -29.71 15.63 6.65
C ASP A 293 -28.69 15.13 7.67
N LYS A 294 -29.17 14.40 8.68
CA LYS A 294 -28.34 13.85 9.75
C LYS A 294 -27.33 12.82 9.27
N ASN A 295 -27.64 12.05 8.22
CA ASN A 295 -26.69 11.08 7.66
C ASN A 295 -25.54 11.81 6.97
N LYS A 296 -25.82 12.89 6.22
CA LYS A 296 -24.75 13.71 5.63
C LYS A 296 -23.85 14.35 6.69
N MET A 297 -24.44 14.80 7.80
CA MET A 297 -23.67 15.31 8.94
C MET A 297 -22.78 14.22 9.53
N ALA A 298 -23.32 13.02 9.76
CA ALA A 298 -22.55 11.91 10.30
C ALA A 298 -21.40 11.48 9.37
N ILE A 299 -21.69 11.26 8.09
CA ILE A 299 -20.68 10.87 7.10
C ILE A 299 -19.57 11.93 7.00
N PHE A 300 -19.93 13.22 6.94
CA PHE A 300 -18.93 14.28 6.82
C PHE A 300 -17.99 14.37 8.03
N TYR A 301 -18.55 14.40 9.25
CA TYR A 301 -17.71 14.52 10.44
C TYR A 301 -16.98 13.21 10.77
N THR A 302 -17.54 12.04 10.42
CA THR A 302 -16.78 10.79 10.49
C THR A 302 -15.64 10.76 9.48
N ALA A 303 -15.86 11.20 8.24
CA ALA A 303 -14.80 11.28 7.25
C ALA A 303 -13.68 12.21 7.74
N LEU A 304 -14.03 13.42 8.20
CA LEU A 304 -13.04 14.34 8.76
C LEU A 304 -12.32 13.74 9.98
N TYR A 305 -13.02 12.98 10.82
CA TYR A 305 -12.44 12.22 11.94
C TYR A 305 -11.42 11.18 11.44
N HIS A 306 -11.74 10.35 10.44
CA HIS A 306 -10.81 9.36 9.87
C HIS A 306 -9.54 10.00 9.31
N THR A 307 -9.64 11.18 8.65
CA THR A 307 -8.45 11.93 8.18
C THR A 307 -7.54 12.42 9.29
N MET A 308 -7.98 12.38 10.55
CA MET A 308 -7.22 12.88 11.68
C MET A 308 -6.88 11.78 12.69
N MET A 309 -7.11 10.50 12.32
CA MET A 309 -6.66 9.36 13.12
C MET A 309 -5.17 9.07 12.89
N GLN A 310 -4.64 9.34 11.69
CA GLN A 310 -3.24 9.12 11.28
C GLN A 310 -2.81 10.26 10.32
N PRO A 311 -1.50 10.59 10.18
CA PRO A 311 -0.31 10.00 10.81
C PRO A 311 -0.26 10.14 12.34
N ASN A 312 0.40 9.20 13.03
CA ASN A 312 0.41 9.15 14.50
C ASN A 312 1.66 9.79 15.08
N ILE A 313 1.53 10.56 16.16
CA ILE A 313 2.73 11.09 16.84
C ILE A 313 3.59 9.95 17.37
N ALA A 314 4.87 9.95 17.03
CA ALA A 314 5.82 8.87 17.28
C ALA A 314 7.03 9.37 18.08
N GLN A 315 6.77 10.26 19.05
CA GLN A 315 7.77 10.77 19.99
C GLN A 315 7.18 10.88 21.39
N ASP A 316 8.05 10.78 22.39
CA ASP A 316 7.73 11.04 23.80
C ASP A 316 7.54 12.53 24.08
N LEU A 317 7.02 12.88 25.26
CA LEU A 317 6.82 14.27 25.70
C LEU A 317 8.12 15.10 25.74
N ASP A 318 9.28 14.47 25.91
CA ASP A 318 10.59 15.14 25.87
C ASP A 318 11.14 15.31 24.43
N GLY A 319 10.33 14.93 23.42
CA GLY A 319 10.68 15.01 22.01
C GLY A 319 11.57 13.87 21.52
N LYS A 320 11.91 12.87 22.36
CA LYS A 320 12.68 11.72 21.90
C LYS A 320 11.84 10.79 21.02
N TYR A 321 12.46 10.25 19.97
CA TYR A 321 11.83 9.33 19.04
C TYR A 321 12.84 8.26 18.58
N ARG A 322 12.34 7.16 18.02
CA ARG A 322 13.15 6.15 17.35
C ARG A 322 13.24 6.49 15.86
N GLY A 323 14.45 6.56 15.32
CA GLY A 323 14.71 6.85 13.91
C GLY A 323 14.72 5.59 13.06
N ARG A 324 14.79 5.74 11.72
CA ARG A 324 14.89 4.60 10.78
C ARG A 324 16.21 3.83 10.83
N ASP A 325 17.20 4.39 11.52
CA ASP A 325 18.44 3.71 11.91
C ASP A 325 18.27 2.86 13.18
N ASN A 326 17.05 2.79 13.73
CA ASN A 326 16.70 2.20 15.03
C ASN A 326 17.37 2.86 16.25
N GLU A 327 18.03 3.99 16.07
CA GLU A 327 18.63 4.76 17.15
C GLU A 327 17.62 5.75 17.77
N ILE A 328 17.92 6.22 18.98
CA ILE A 328 17.10 7.23 19.67
C ILE A 328 17.60 8.64 19.33
N HIS A 329 16.70 9.46 18.79
CA HIS A 329 16.95 10.84 18.42
C HIS A 329 16.06 11.78 19.23
N THR A 330 16.16 13.09 18.98
CA THR A 330 15.30 14.09 19.61
C THR A 330 14.83 15.12 18.58
N ALA A 331 13.52 15.25 18.44
CA ALA A 331 12.91 16.22 17.55
C ALA A 331 13.10 17.63 18.12
N LYS A 332 13.54 18.57 17.28
CA LYS A 332 13.85 19.95 17.68
C LYS A 332 13.08 20.92 16.80
N GLY A 333 12.07 21.56 17.37
CA GLY A 333 11.26 22.58 16.67
C GLY A 333 10.16 22.01 15.76
N PHE A 334 9.93 20.70 15.80
CA PHE A 334 8.83 20.01 15.11
C PHE A 334 8.41 18.78 15.93
N ASP A 335 7.24 18.23 15.63
CA ASP A 335 6.78 16.95 16.21
C ASP A 335 7.06 15.80 15.22
N TYR A 336 7.60 14.68 15.71
CA TYR A 336 7.91 13.51 14.89
C TYR A 336 6.73 12.54 14.83
N TYR A 337 6.40 12.07 13.62
CA TYR A 337 5.26 11.20 13.33
C TYR A 337 5.68 9.86 12.70
N SER A 338 4.74 8.93 12.63
CA SER A 338 4.84 7.66 11.90
C SER A 338 3.50 7.32 11.24
N VAL A 339 3.45 6.22 10.49
CA VAL A 339 2.33 5.75 9.66
C VAL A 339 2.09 6.69 8.49
N PHE A 340 2.90 6.51 7.45
CA PHE A 340 2.83 7.30 6.22
C PHE A 340 2.47 6.41 5.02
N SER A 341 1.17 6.26 4.76
CA SER A 341 0.61 5.57 3.58
C SER A 341 0.65 6.48 2.36
N LEU A 342 1.86 6.75 1.86
CA LEU A 342 2.08 7.87 0.94
C LEU A 342 1.57 7.62 -0.47
N TRP A 343 1.39 6.37 -0.89
CA TRP A 343 0.78 6.05 -2.18
C TRP A 343 -0.68 6.52 -2.26
N ASP A 344 -1.38 6.50 -1.14
CA ASP A 344 -2.77 6.92 -1.02
C ASP A 344 -2.86 8.40 -0.68
N THR A 345 -2.25 8.76 0.44
CA THR A 345 -2.51 10.02 1.13
C THR A 345 -1.97 11.25 0.39
N PHE A 346 -1.04 11.11 -0.55
CA PHE A 346 -0.57 12.26 -1.36
C PHE A 346 -1.70 12.85 -2.21
N ARG A 347 -2.72 12.05 -2.55
CA ARG A 347 -3.77 12.36 -3.53
C ARG A 347 -4.82 13.32 -2.98
N ALA A 348 -5.26 13.12 -1.73
CA ALA A 348 -6.30 13.95 -1.11
C ALA A 348 -6.02 14.30 0.35
N ALA A 349 -5.52 13.37 1.18
CA ALA A 349 -5.29 13.61 2.61
C ALA A 349 -4.24 14.70 2.86
N HIS A 350 -3.04 14.59 2.29
CA HIS A 350 -2.02 15.62 2.41
C HIS A 350 -2.43 16.97 1.80
N PRO A 351 -3.08 17.02 0.61
CA PRO A 351 -3.70 18.25 0.12
C PRO A 351 -4.69 18.87 1.11
N LEU A 352 -5.55 18.08 1.76
CA LEU A 352 -6.44 18.57 2.82
C LEU A 352 -5.64 19.17 3.98
N TYR A 353 -4.57 18.52 4.44
CA TYR A 353 -3.73 19.06 5.52
C TYR A 353 -3.03 20.37 5.15
N THR A 354 -2.65 20.58 3.88
CA THR A 354 -2.11 21.88 3.44
C THR A 354 -3.12 23.03 3.58
N LEU A 355 -4.42 22.70 3.59
CA LEU A 355 -5.52 23.66 3.73
C LEU A 355 -5.80 23.95 5.21
N ILE A 356 -5.88 22.92 6.06
CA ILE A 356 -6.39 23.03 7.43
C ILE A 356 -5.35 22.85 8.54
N ASP A 357 -4.12 22.41 8.21
CA ASP A 357 -3.08 22.00 9.16
C ASP A 357 -1.65 22.26 8.63
N LYS A 358 -1.30 23.53 8.42
CA LYS A 358 0.00 23.89 7.82
C LYS A 358 1.16 23.62 8.77
N LYS A 359 1.00 23.83 10.09
CA LYS A 359 2.05 23.45 11.07
C LYS A 359 2.37 21.96 10.93
N ARG A 360 1.35 21.11 11.00
CA ARG A 360 1.55 19.66 11.01
C ARG A 360 2.02 19.14 9.65
N THR A 361 1.60 19.77 8.56
CA THR A 361 2.20 19.52 7.24
C THR A 361 3.71 19.74 7.26
N ALA A 362 4.19 20.83 7.88
CA ALA A 362 5.63 21.07 8.03
C ALA A 362 6.30 20.04 8.97
N ASP A 363 5.62 19.62 10.05
CA ASP A 363 6.12 18.56 10.94
C ASP A 363 6.28 17.22 10.21
N PHE A 364 5.29 16.81 9.42
CA PHE A 364 5.36 15.60 8.59
C PHE A 364 6.54 15.65 7.61
N ILE A 365 6.74 16.78 6.96
CA ILE A 365 7.87 16.95 6.04
C ILE A 365 9.20 16.88 6.80
N ASN A 366 9.32 17.54 7.95
CA ASN A 366 10.53 17.42 8.78
C ASN A 366 10.78 15.96 9.22
N THR A 367 9.74 15.19 9.51
CA THR A 367 9.84 13.74 9.72
C THR A 367 10.40 13.03 8.48
N PHE A 368 9.90 13.29 7.27
CA PHE A 368 10.45 12.70 6.04
C PHE A 368 11.94 13.00 5.88
N LEU A 369 12.36 14.24 6.17
CA LEU A 369 13.77 14.63 6.09
C LEU A 369 14.62 13.88 7.12
N LYS A 370 14.10 13.65 8.33
CA LYS A 370 14.80 12.82 9.34
C LYS A 370 14.85 11.36 8.95
N GLN A 371 13.77 10.81 8.41
CA GLN A 371 13.74 9.45 7.89
C GLN A 371 14.68 9.26 6.69
N TYR A 372 14.89 10.30 5.88
CA TYR A 372 15.93 10.35 4.85
C TYR A 372 17.34 10.35 5.44
N GLU A 373 17.63 11.25 6.39
CA GLU A 373 18.93 11.34 7.02
C GLU A 373 19.34 10.04 7.75
N GLN A 374 18.36 9.36 8.35
CA GLN A 374 18.57 8.18 9.20
C GLN A 374 18.41 6.86 8.44
N GLY A 375 17.57 6.82 7.40
CA GLY A 375 17.27 5.60 6.63
C GLY A 375 17.81 5.62 5.19
N GLY A 376 18.53 6.66 4.79
CA GLY A 376 19.19 6.77 3.48
C GLY A 376 18.31 7.17 2.30
N ARG A 377 16.98 7.11 2.42
CA ARG A 377 16.02 7.57 1.40
C ARG A 377 14.76 8.15 2.04
N LEU A 378 13.97 8.91 1.28
CA LEU A 378 12.64 9.32 1.75
C LEU A 378 11.73 8.11 1.97
N PRO A 379 10.71 8.21 2.84
CA PRO A 379 9.75 7.13 3.03
C PRO A 379 8.89 6.88 1.78
N VAL A 380 8.53 5.61 1.57
CA VAL A 380 7.51 5.16 0.60
C VAL A 380 6.28 4.69 1.38
N TRP A 381 6.42 3.67 2.24
CA TRP A 381 5.53 3.42 3.37
C TRP A 381 6.38 3.33 4.63
N GLU A 382 6.16 4.22 5.58
CA GLU A 382 6.84 4.11 6.87
C GLU A 382 5.88 3.69 7.98
N LEU A 383 6.29 2.66 8.72
CA LEU A 383 5.58 2.09 9.86
C LEU A 383 6.54 1.86 11.01
N ALA A 384 6.34 2.52 12.15
CA ALA A 384 7.07 2.27 13.39
C ALA A 384 8.60 2.22 13.21
N SER A 385 9.17 3.25 12.57
CA SER A 385 10.60 3.37 12.22
C SER A 385 11.09 2.39 11.14
N ASN A 386 10.23 1.55 10.59
CA ASN A 386 10.55 0.60 9.53
C ASN A 386 10.05 1.13 8.19
N GLU A 387 10.82 0.86 7.14
CA GLU A 387 10.34 0.98 5.76
C GLU A 387 9.70 -0.33 5.35
N THR A 388 8.53 -0.26 4.71
CA THR A 388 7.85 -1.46 4.24
C THR A 388 7.88 -1.63 2.73
N ASP A 389 8.39 -0.62 1.99
CA ASP A 389 8.46 -0.59 0.52
C ASP A 389 7.08 -0.70 -0.17
N CYS A 390 6.00 -0.37 0.56
CA CYS A 390 4.63 -0.37 0.06
C CYS A 390 4.18 1.06 -0.35
N MET A 391 3.45 1.30 -1.42
CA MET A 391 3.22 0.47 -2.59
C MET A 391 4.33 0.73 -3.61
N ILE A 392 4.07 1.61 -4.58
CA ILE A 392 5.02 2.05 -5.60
C ILE A 392 5.26 3.56 -5.47
N GLY A 393 6.07 4.12 -6.37
CA GLY A 393 6.33 5.56 -6.36
C GLY A 393 7.33 5.99 -5.28
N TYR A 394 7.53 7.30 -5.18
CA TYR A 394 8.25 7.95 -4.08
C TYR A 394 7.51 9.23 -3.67
N HIS A 395 6.21 9.08 -3.41
CA HIS A 395 5.22 10.16 -3.30
C HIS A 395 5.40 11.12 -2.12
N SER A 396 6.34 10.87 -1.20
CA SER A 396 6.81 11.90 -0.26
C SER A 396 7.27 13.17 -1.01
N VAL A 397 7.79 13.05 -2.23
CA VAL A 397 8.15 14.20 -3.07
C VAL A 397 6.93 15.05 -3.48
N SER A 398 5.78 14.41 -3.73
CA SER A 398 4.53 15.10 -4.04
C SER A 398 4.05 15.92 -2.85
N VAL A 399 4.08 15.34 -1.65
CA VAL A 399 3.69 16.04 -0.41
C VAL A 399 4.57 17.27 -0.16
N MET A 400 5.89 17.13 -0.34
CA MET A 400 6.82 18.25 -0.19
C MET A 400 6.63 19.33 -1.26
N ALA A 401 6.47 18.94 -2.53
CA ALA A 401 6.24 19.87 -3.63
C ALA A 401 4.93 20.64 -3.46
N ASP A 402 3.86 19.98 -3.00
CA ASP A 402 2.55 20.60 -2.73
C ASP A 402 2.64 21.66 -1.64
N ALA A 403 3.31 21.33 -0.53
CA ALA A 403 3.56 22.27 0.55
C ALA A 403 4.41 23.47 0.10
N MET A 404 5.46 23.24 -0.70
CA MET A 404 6.31 24.29 -1.26
C MET A 404 5.53 25.20 -2.23
N ALA A 405 4.73 24.63 -3.13
CA ALA A 405 3.91 25.36 -4.10
C ALA A 405 2.86 26.25 -3.42
N LYS A 406 2.33 25.80 -2.28
CA LYS A 406 1.40 26.56 -1.43
C LYS A 406 2.11 27.49 -0.42
N GLY A 407 3.45 27.55 -0.47
CA GLY A 407 4.25 28.47 0.33
C GLY A 407 4.35 28.13 1.81
N ILE A 408 4.03 26.90 2.22
CA ILE A 408 4.11 26.46 3.62
C ILE A 408 5.56 26.52 4.11
N LYS A 409 5.78 27.10 5.28
CA LYS A 409 7.11 27.26 5.91
C LYS A 409 7.26 26.32 7.11
N GLY A 410 8.45 26.27 7.68
CA GLY A 410 8.76 25.44 8.86
C GLY A 410 9.62 24.21 8.55
N PHE A 411 10.04 24.02 7.30
CA PHE A 411 10.97 22.98 6.88
C PHE A 411 11.98 23.55 5.87
N ASP A 412 13.11 22.87 5.69
CA ASP A 412 14.19 23.29 4.79
C ASP A 412 13.88 22.86 3.35
N TYR A 413 13.62 23.84 2.47
CA TYR A 413 13.30 23.59 1.07
C TYR A 413 14.50 23.04 0.28
N GLU A 414 15.72 23.46 0.59
CA GLU A 414 16.93 22.96 -0.07
C GLU A 414 17.16 21.51 0.31
N LYS A 415 17.01 21.17 1.59
CA LYS A 415 17.12 19.79 2.06
C LYS A 415 16.00 18.90 1.52
N ALA A 416 14.78 19.41 1.42
CA ALA A 416 13.66 18.71 0.79
C ALA A 416 13.96 18.36 -0.67
N PHE A 417 14.50 19.31 -1.45
CA PHE A 417 14.91 19.06 -2.82
C PHE A 417 16.06 18.06 -2.91
N GLU A 418 17.08 18.18 -2.06
CA GLU A 418 18.20 17.24 -1.97
C GLU A 418 17.70 15.80 -1.75
N ALA A 419 16.84 15.60 -0.76
CA ALA A 419 16.27 14.30 -0.42
C ALA A 419 15.41 13.74 -1.57
N ALA A 420 14.57 14.60 -2.19
CA ALA A 420 13.72 14.21 -3.31
C ALA A 420 14.53 13.76 -4.53
N LYS A 421 15.57 14.55 -4.89
CA LYS A 421 16.50 14.20 -5.96
C LYS A 421 17.26 12.92 -5.64
N HIS A 422 17.69 12.71 -4.39
CA HIS A 422 18.39 11.49 -3.99
C HIS A 422 17.52 10.25 -4.24
N SER A 423 16.30 10.23 -3.71
CA SER A 423 15.37 9.10 -3.86
C SER A 423 15.09 8.77 -5.33
N ALA A 424 14.83 9.77 -6.17
CA ALA A 424 14.55 9.59 -7.60
C ALA A 424 15.75 9.17 -8.46
N MET A 425 16.95 9.09 -7.86
CA MET A 425 18.21 8.75 -8.52
C MET A 425 18.82 7.43 -8.03
N LEU A 426 18.16 6.70 -7.13
CA LEU A 426 18.57 5.35 -6.71
C LEU A 426 18.39 4.31 -7.83
N ASP A 427 18.99 3.13 -7.66
CA ASP A 427 18.93 1.97 -8.58
C ASP A 427 18.12 0.83 -7.95
N HIS A 428 16.91 1.12 -7.48
CA HIS A 428 15.98 0.15 -6.89
C HIS A 428 14.59 0.29 -7.51
N LEU A 429 13.75 -0.75 -7.40
CA LEU A 429 12.34 -0.73 -7.83
C LEU A 429 12.15 -0.25 -9.29
N GLY A 430 13.02 -0.70 -10.19
CA GLY A 430 12.99 -0.36 -11.62
C GLY A 430 13.54 1.01 -12.00
N LEU A 431 14.08 1.81 -11.06
CA LEU A 431 14.59 3.16 -11.36
C LEU A 431 15.80 3.19 -12.30
N ASP A 432 16.69 2.19 -12.27
CA ASP A 432 17.80 2.10 -13.23
C ASP A 432 17.27 2.00 -14.68
N ALA A 433 16.37 1.05 -14.93
CA ALA A 433 15.70 0.89 -16.21
C ALA A 433 14.92 2.14 -16.61
N TYR A 434 14.16 2.74 -15.69
CA TYR A 434 13.41 3.97 -15.94
C TYR A 434 14.32 5.14 -16.35
N LYS A 435 15.44 5.36 -15.66
CA LYS A 435 16.41 6.44 -15.99
C LYS A 435 17.09 6.19 -17.34
N LYS A 436 17.42 4.93 -17.66
CA LYS A 436 18.14 4.54 -18.88
C LYS A 436 17.23 4.53 -20.12
N ASN A 437 16.04 3.97 -19.98
CA ASN A 437 15.13 3.68 -21.09
C ASN A 437 14.03 4.75 -21.22
N GLY A 438 13.73 5.47 -20.14
CA GLY A 438 12.58 6.39 -20.06
C GLY A 438 11.26 5.69 -19.78
N PHE A 439 11.29 4.40 -19.44
CA PHE A 439 10.15 3.58 -19.02
C PHE A 439 10.67 2.29 -18.39
N ILE A 440 9.78 1.55 -17.75
CA ILE A 440 10.04 0.21 -17.22
C ILE A 440 9.32 -0.79 -18.14
N SER A 441 10.00 -1.85 -18.56
CA SER A 441 9.39 -2.96 -19.28
C SER A 441 9.07 -4.13 -18.34
N ILE A 442 8.25 -5.09 -18.80
CA ILE A 442 8.00 -6.36 -18.10
C ILE A 442 9.31 -7.09 -17.78
N ASP A 443 10.31 -6.98 -18.66
CA ASP A 443 11.59 -7.68 -18.49
C ASP A 443 12.51 -6.99 -17.46
N ASP A 444 12.19 -5.75 -17.06
CA ASP A 444 12.95 -4.98 -16.07
C ASP A 444 12.41 -5.21 -14.67
N GLU A 445 11.12 -4.91 -14.45
CA GLU A 445 10.47 -4.89 -13.14
C GLU A 445 8.94 -5.07 -13.27
N HIS A 446 8.32 -5.69 -12.27
CA HIS A 446 6.85 -5.79 -12.20
C HIS A 446 6.20 -4.42 -11.95
N GLU A 447 4.90 -4.33 -12.22
CA GLU A 447 4.10 -3.10 -12.14
C GLU A 447 4.66 -1.99 -13.04
N SER A 448 5.21 -2.44 -14.17
CA SER A 448 6.01 -1.64 -15.10
C SER A 448 5.31 -0.37 -15.57
N VAL A 449 4.02 -0.45 -15.88
CA VAL A 449 3.25 0.69 -16.39
C VAL A 449 2.91 1.66 -15.26
N SER A 450 2.38 1.16 -14.15
CA SER A 450 2.03 1.99 -12.97
C SER A 450 3.24 2.75 -12.45
N LYS A 451 4.37 2.07 -12.22
CA LYS A 451 5.63 2.71 -11.82
C LYS A 451 6.08 3.76 -12.84
N THR A 452 5.98 3.48 -14.15
CA THR A 452 6.39 4.46 -15.18
C THR A 452 5.57 5.75 -15.12
N VAL A 453 4.25 5.66 -15.00
CA VAL A 453 3.37 6.86 -15.00
C VAL A 453 3.42 7.60 -13.67
N GLU A 454 3.55 6.89 -12.56
CA GLU A 454 3.67 7.50 -11.22
C GLU A 454 5.05 8.15 -11.00
N TYR A 455 6.14 7.52 -11.43
CA TYR A 455 7.47 8.15 -11.42
C TYR A 455 7.53 9.39 -12.31
N ALA A 456 6.81 9.41 -13.43
CA ALA A 456 6.73 10.58 -14.28
C ALA A 456 6.02 11.77 -13.57
N TYR A 457 5.02 11.49 -12.74
CA TYR A 457 4.40 12.52 -11.89
C TYR A 457 5.31 12.97 -10.75
N ASP A 458 5.97 12.04 -10.05
CA ASP A 458 6.90 12.37 -8.98
C ASP A 458 8.11 13.19 -9.50
N ASP A 459 8.62 12.87 -10.69
CA ASP A 459 9.64 13.66 -11.38
C ASP A 459 9.17 15.08 -11.70
N TRP A 460 7.89 15.25 -12.05
CA TRP A 460 7.33 16.60 -12.23
C TRP A 460 7.34 17.38 -10.91
N CYS A 461 6.98 16.75 -9.79
CA CYS A 461 7.04 17.38 -8.47
C CYS A 461 8.46 17.88 -8.16
N ILE A 462 9.48 17.04 -8.42
CA ILE A 462 10.89 17.41 -8.24
C ILE A 462 11.30 18.56 -9.16
N ALA A 463 10.82 18.56 -10.41
CA ALA A 463 11.04 19.67 -11.34
C ALA A 463 10.46 20.99 -10.78
N GLN A 464 9.26 20.97 -10.19
CA GLN A 464 8.67 22.16 -9.57
C GLN A 464 9.48 22.65 -8.37
N MET A 465 9.98 21.74 -7.53
CA MET A 465 10.89 22.09 -6.44
C MET A 465 12.17 22.74 -6.96
N ALA A 466 12.81 22.15 -7.99
CA ALA A 466 14.00 22.70 -8.64
C ALA A 466 13.75 24.10 -9.20
N LYS A 467 12.60 24.31 -9.86
CA LYS A 467 12.18 25.60 -10.41
C LYS A 467 12.01 26.66 -9.32
N MET A 468 11.34 26.32 -8.21
CA MET A 468 11.17 27.22 -7.06
C MET A 468 12.52 27.62 -6.42
N LEU A 469 13.52 26.75 -6.49
CA LEU A 469 14.88 26.97 -5.97
C LEU A 469 15.88 27.49 -7.02
N ASN A 470 15.41 27.85 -8.22
CA ASN A 470 16.25 28.33 -9.34
C ASN A 470 17.35 27.34 -9.78
N LYS A 471 17.10 26.02 -9.69
CA LYS A 471 18.03 24.95 -10.12
C LYS A 471 17.71 24.50 -11.55
N GLN A 472 18.08 25.33 -12.52
CA GLN A 472 17.63 25.17 -13.92
C GLN A 472 18.05 23.84 -14.57
N GLU A 473 19.26 23.33 -14.31
CA GLU A 473 19.72 22.06 -14.88
C GLU A 473 18.88 20.87 -14.37
N ASP A 474 18.62 20.83 -13.06
CA ASP A 474 17.76 19.83 -12.44
C ASP A 474 16.32 19.95 -12.93
N TYR A 475 15.79 21.18 -13.04
CA TYR A 475 14.48 21.42 -13.64
C TYR A 475 14.38 20.81 -15.04
N GLN A 476 15.35 21.07 -15.92
CA GLN A 476 15.35 20.54 -17.29
C GLN A 476 15.46 19.02 -17.33
N TYR A 477 16.25 18.43 -16.43
CA TYR A 477 16.39 16.98 -16.33
C TYR A 477 15.07 16.31 -15.90
N PHE A 478 14.47 16.78 -14.80
CA PHE A 478 13.26 16.18 -14.25
C PHE A 478 11.98 16.52 -15.04
N ILE A 479 11.86 17.72 -15.62
CA ILE A 479 10.71 18.06 -16.49
C ILE A 479 10.72 17.28 -17.81
N LYS A 480 11.90 16.82 -18.26
CA LYS A 480 11.99 15.90 -19.39
C LYS A 480 11.57 14.49 -18.97
N ARG A 481 12.03 14.00 -17.80
CA ARG A 481 11.62 12.69 -17.27
C ARG A 481 10.12 12.62 -16.98
N SER A 482 9.49 13.72 -16.58
CA SER A 482 8.04 13.74 -16.34
C SER A 482 7.17 13.46 -17.57
N GLN A 483 7.78 13.40 -18.75
CA GLN A 483 7.13 13.08 -20.02
C GLN A 483 7.26 11.60 -20.40
N ASN A 484 7.92 10.79 -19.57
CA ASN A 484 8.19 9.37 -19.81
C ASN A 484 6.93 8.51 -19.95
N TRP A 485 5.77 8.96 -19.47
CA TRP A 485 4.48 8.30 -19.73
C TRP A 485 4.21 8.07 -21.22
N LYS A 486 4.73 8.95 -22.10
CA LYS A 486 4.59 8.83 -23.57
C LYS A 486 5.27 7.57 -24.13
N ASN A 487 6.25 7.00 -23.42
CA ASN A 487 6.93 5.78 -23.85
C ASN A 487 6.07 4.52 -23.66
N VAL A 488 5.03 4.57 -22.81
CA VAL A 488 4.10 3.46 -22.56
C VAL A 488 2.68 3.73 -23.05
N PHE A 489 2.38 4.95 -23.50
CA PHE A 489 1.11 5.26 -24.16
C PHE A 489 1.09 4.75 -25.60
N ASP A 490 0.18 3.83 -25.91
CA ASP A 490 -0.07 3.35 -27.27
C ASP A 490 -1.15 4.21 -27.94
N TRP A 491 -0.75 4.96 -28.96
CA TRP A 491 -1.60 5.95 -29.66
C TRP A 491 -2.64 5.29 -30.57
N GLU A 492 -2.45 4.02 -30.93
CA GLU A 492 -3.43 3.28 -31.74
C GLU A 492 -4.61 2.82 -30.88
N THR A 493 -4.32 2.32 -29.67
CA THR A 493 -5.35 1.80 -28.74
C THR A 493 -5.87 2.86 -27.78
N GLY A 494 -5.11 3.93 -27.54
CA GLY A 494 -5.44 4.97 -26.56
C GLY A 494 -5.31 4.49 -25.12
N PHE A 495 -4.35 3.60 -24.85
CA PHE A 495 -4.12 3.03 -23.53
C PHE A 495 -2.63 3.01 -23.18
N MET A 496 -2.32 3.07 -21.89
CA MET A 496 -0.98 2.74 -21.40
C MET A 496 -0.82 1.23 -21.45
N ARG A 497 0.18 0.74 -22.18
CA ARG A 497 0.43 -0.68 -22.42
C ARG A 497 1.79 -1.11 -21.91
N PRO A 498 1.89 -2.30 -21.31
CA PRO A 498 3.19 -2.85 -20.95
C PRO A 498 3.98 -3.21 -22.21
N LYS A 499 5.30 -3.08 -22.10
CA LYS A 499 6.24 -3.50 -23.15
C LYS A 499 6.98 -4.75 -22.71
N LYS A 500 7.17 -5.68 -23.64
CA LYS A 500 7.93 -6.93 -23.46
C LYS A 500 8.85 -7.12 -24.65
N ASN A 501 10.13 -7.34 -24.37
CA ASN A 501 11.22 -7.53 -25.33
C ASN A 501 11.21 -6.48 -26.45
N GLY A 502 11.13 -5.20 -26.07
CA GLY A 502 11.13 -4.07 -26.99
C GLY A 502 9.84 -3.82 -27.76
N GLY A 503 8.88 -4.74 -27.75
CA GLY A 503 7.55 -4.60 -28.37
C GLY A 503 6.43 -4.38 -27.35
N TRP A 504 5.20 -4.18 -27.82
CA TRP A 504 4.04 -4.20 -26.94
C TRP A 504 3.71 -5.62 -26.48
N ASP A 505 3.23 -5.77 -25.24
CA ASP A 505 2.70 -7.05 -24.78
C ASP A 505 1.40 -7.42 -25.51
N LYS A 506 1.24 -8.72 -25.81
CA LYS A 506 0.11 -9.25 -26.59
C LYS A 506 -0.31 -10.64 -26.09
N PRO A 507 -1.62 -10.98 -26.11
CA PRO A 507 -2.76 -10.10 -26.43
C PRO A 507 -2.95 -8.99 -25.38
N PHE A 508 -3.76 -7.96 -25.68
CA PHE A 508 -4.03 -6.86 -24.76
C PHE A 508 -5.54 -6.69 -24.53
N ASP A 509 -5.98 -6.84 -23.29
CA ASP A 509 -7.32 -6.45 -22.82
C ASP A 509 -7.15 -5.33 -21.77
N PRO A 510 -7.66 -4.11 -22.00
CA PRO A 510 -7.49 -3.01 -21.05
C PRO A 510 -8.21 -3.22 -19.71
N ARG A 511 -9.11 -4.21 -19.62
CA ARG A 511 -9.81 -4.61 -18.38
C ARG A 511 -9.04 -5.63 -17.55
N GLU A 512 -7.94 -6.16 -18.10
CA GLU A 512 -7.16 -7.21 -17.46
C GLU A 512 -6.40 -6.64 -16.26
N VAL A 513 -6.68 -7.19 -15.09
CA VAL A 513 -5.85 -7.01 -13.90
C VAL A 513 -4.70 -8.02 -14.00
N ASN A 514 -3.47 -7.51 -14.07
CA ASN A 514 -2.27 -8.31 -14.23
C ASN A 514 -1.10 -7.69 -13.45
N ASN A 515 0.12 -8.21 -13.63
CA ASN A 515 1.29 -7.77 -12.86
C ASN A 515 1.97 -6.50 -13.40
N ASN A 516 1.36 -5.79 -14.35
CA ASN A 516 1.91 -4.54 -14.90
C ASN A 516 1.22 -3.28 -14.40
N PHE A 517 0.07 -3.47 -13.75
CA PHE A 517 -0.72 -2.41 -13.14
C PHE A 517 -0.85 -2.72 -11.65
N THR A 518 -0.46 -1.79 -10.78
CA THR A 518 -0.57 -1.96 -9.32
C THR A 518 -2.04 -1.89 -8.93
N GLU A 519 -2.58 -3.03 -8.46
CA GLU A 519 -3.97 -3.19 -7.98
C GLU A 519 -5.07 -2.70 -8.93
N GLY A 520 -4.81 -2.77 -10.24
CA GLY A 520 -5.75 -2.25 -11.22
C GLY A 520 -5.49 -2.76 -12.63
N ASN A 521 -6.01 -2.02 -13.60
CA ASN A 521 -5.86 -2.33 -15.01
C ASN A 521 -5.52 -1.08 -15.84
N SER A 522 -5.41 -1.25 -17.16
CA SER A 522 -5.04 -0.15 -18.05
C SER A 522 -6.10 0.97 -18.09
N TRP A 523 -7.39 0.66 -17.91
CA TRP A 523 -8.42 1.69 -17.81
C TRP A 523 -8.14 2.68 -16.67
N GLN A 524 -7.74 2.18 -15.52
CA GLN A 524 -7.52 2.97 -14.32
C GLN A 524 -6.21 3.78 -14.39
N TYR A 525 -5.14 3.20 -14.97
CA TYR A 525 -3.84 3.88 -15.07
C TYR A 525 -3.67 4.77 -16.31
N SER A 526 -4.47 4.59 -17.37
CA SER A 526 -4.30 5.37 -18.61
C SER A 526 -4.61 6.85 -18.49
N PHE A 527 -5.22 7.26 -17.38
CA PHE A 527 -5.52 8.65 -17.06
C PHE A 527 -4.60 9.22 -15.98
N PHE A 528 -3.62 8.44 -15.49
CA PHE A 528 -2.66 8.89 -14.48
C PHE A 528 -1.54 9.74 -15.13
N VAL A 529 -1.92 10.89 -15.67
CA VAL A 529 -1.01 11.91 -16.22
C VAL A 529 -1.37 13.25 -15.58
N LEU A 530 -1.21 13.32 -14.25
CA LEU A 530 -1.63 14.45 -13.44
C LEU A 530 -0.88 15.74 -13.80
N GLN A 531 0.39 15.59 -14.14
CA GLN A 531 1.31 16.68 -14.46
C GLN A 531 1.04 17.33 -15.83
N ASP A 532 0.60 16.57 -16.83
CA ASP A 532 0.46 17.04 -18.22
C ASP A 532 -0.91 16.67 -18.81
N ILE A 533 -1.98 17.07 -18.12
CA ILE A 533 -3.36 16.87 -18.58
C ILE A 533 -3.60 17.46 -19.99
N PRO A 534 -3.10 18.67 -20.34
CA PRO A 534 -3.19 19.17 -21.71
C PRO A 534 -2.51 18.28 -22.75
N GLY A 535 -1.33 17.73 -22.45
CA GLY A 535 -0.62 16.79 -23.30
C GLY A 535 -1.35 15.46 -23.45
N MET A 536 -1.95 14.95 -22.37
CA MET A 536 -2.83 13.78 -22.41
C MET A 536 -4.05 14.02 -23.32
N ILE A 537 -4.77 15.14 -23.16
CA ILE A 537 -5.90 15.52 -24.03
C ILE A 537 -5.47 15.58 -25.49
N LYS A 538 -4.28 16.14 -25.78
CA LYS A 538 -3.71 16.16 -27.14
C LYS A 538 -3.43 14.75 -27.64
N ALA A 539 -2.92 13.85 -26.80
CA ALA A 539 -2.61 12.47 -27.18
C ALA A 539 -3.84 11.67 -27.58
N TYR A 540 -4.99 11.90 -26.94
CA TYR A 540 -6.27 11.34 -27.35
C TYR A 540 -6.87 11.98 -28.61
N GLY A 541 -6.23 13.02 -29.16
CA GLY A 541 -6.68 13.72 -30.36
C GLY A 541 -7.62 14.89 -30.11
N GLY A 542 -7.55 15.49 -28.91
CA GLY A 542 -8.28 16.71 -28.55
C GLY A 542 -9.47 16.45 -27.63
N LYS A 543 -10.15 17.55 -27.25
CA LYS A 543 -11.18 17.56 -26.21
C LYS A 543 -12.33 16.59 -26.48
N GLU A 544 -12.82 16.53 -27.72
CA GLU A 544 -13.97 15.70 -28.11
C GLU A 544 -13.67 14.19 -27.99
N LYS A 545 -12.51 13.75 -28.47
CA LYS A 545 -12.09 12.34 -28.35
C LYS A 545 -11.76 11.96 -26.91
N PHE A 546 -11.18 12.89 -26.15
CA PHE A 546 -10.95 12.68 -24.72
C PHE A 546 -12.26 12.57 -23.93
N GLU A 547 -13.26 13.41 -24.24
CA GLU A 547 -14.62 13.29 -23.67
C GLU A 547 -15.20 11.91 -23.95
N ALA A 548 -15.14 11.45 -25.20
CA ALA A 548 -15.63 10.13 -25.59
C ALA A 548 -14.90 9.00 -24.84
N LYS A 549 -13.59 9.13 -24.59
CA LYS A 549 -12.82 8.14 -23.84
C LYS A 549 -13.20 8.08 -22.35
N LEU A 550 -13.45 9.23 -21.73
CA LEU A 550 -13.97 9.29 -20.35
C LEU A 550 -15.39 8.71 -20.28
N ASP A 551 -16.25 9.03 -21.25
CA ASP A 551 -17.61 8.46 -21.33
C ASP A 551 -17.53 6.93 -21.52
N GLU A 552 -16.61 6.43 -22.36
CA GLU A 552 -16.37 4.99 -22.57
C GLU A 552 -15.98 4.30 -21.27
N MET A 553 -15.07 4.87 -20.48
CA MET A 553 -14.67 4.31 -19.17
C MET A 553 -15.86 4.13 -18.23
N PHE A 554 -16.69 5.16 -18.06
CA PHE A 554 -17.84 5.12 -17.14
C PHE A 554 -19.01 4.27 -17.63
N ASN A 555 -19.06 3.90 -18.92
CA ASN A 555 -20.14 3.12 -19.53
C ASN A 555 -19.72 1.71 -19.97
N SER A 556 -18.43 1.37 -19.87
CA SER A 556 -17.92 0.02 -20.17
C SER A 556 -18.45 -1.02 -19.20
N GLU A 557 -18.35 -2.31 -19.55
CA GLU A 557 -18.69 -3.40 -18.63
C GLU A 557 -17.80 -3.31 -17.39
N SER A 558 -18.37 -3.40 -16.18
CA SER A 558 -17.59 -3.31 -14.93
C SER A 558 -16.76 -4.55 -14.62
N LYS A 559 -17.13 -5.70 -15.18
CA LYS A 559 -16.38 -6.95 -14.99
C LYS A 559 -14.94 -6.80 -15.48
N THR A 560 -13.98 -6.99 -14.57
CA THR A 560 -12.56 -7.10 -14.88
C THR A 560 -12.23 -8.49 -15.45
N THR A 561 -11.11 -8.58 -16.17
CA THR A 561 -10.52 -9.85 -16.62
C THR A 561 -9.16 -10.05 -15.92
N GLY A 562 -8.52 -11.20 -16.10
CA GLY A 562 -7.25 -11.49 -15.43
C GLY A 562 -7.42 -11.98 -13.99
N ARG A 563 -6.55 -11.52 -13.09
CA ARG A 563 -6.56 -11.93 -11.67
C ARG A 563 -7.70 -11.27 -10.89
N GLU A 564 -8.23 -11.97 -9.90
CA GLU A 564 -9.09 -11.34 -8.90
C GLU A 564 -8.23 -10.43 -7.99
N GLN A 565 -8.67 -9.19 -7.80
CA GLN A 565 -8.05 -8.22 -6.91
C GLN A 565 -9.13 -7.70 -5.96
N VAL A 566 -8.90 -7.87 -4.66
CA VAL A 566 -9.89 -7.58 -3.61
C VAL A 566 -10.16 -6.08 -3.46
N ASP A 567 -9.16 -5.24 -3.75
CA ASP A 567 -9.25 -3.78 -3.60
C ASP A 567 -9.99 -3.09 -4.77
N VAL A 568 -10.28 -3.80 -5.88
CA VAL A 568 -11.00 -3.21 -7.03
C VAL A 568 -12.52 -3.27 -6.80
N THR A 569 -13.04 -2.32 -6.02
CA THR A 569 -14.46 -2.22 -5.66
C THR A 569 -15.06 -0.86 -6.07
N GLY A 570 -16.38 -0.68 -5.87
CA GLY A 570 -17.06 0.59 -6.17
C GLY A 570 -17.05 0.96 -7.65
N LEU A 571 -17.33 -0.02 -8.51
CA LEU A 571 -17.20 0.13 -9.97
C LEU A 571 -18.34 0.97 -10.58
N ILE A 572 -17.98 1.92 -11.45
CA ILE A 572 -18.90 2.64 -12.36
C ILE A 572 -18.33 2.48 -13.77
N GLY A 573 -18.79 1.45 -14.47
CA GLY A 573 -18.04 0.94 -15.61
C GLY A 573 -16.67 0.47 -15.14
N GLN A 574 -15.58 1.01 -15.73
CA GLN A 574 -14.20 0.66 -15.36
C GLN A 574 -13.57 1.60 -14.32
N TYR A 575 -14.25 2.68 -13.92
CA TYR A 575 -13.85 3.50 -12.77
C TYR A 575 -14.06 2.72 -11.48
N ALA A 576 -13.06 2.61 -10.61
CA ALA A 576 -13.18 1.92 -9.32
C ALA A 576 -12.95 2.92 -8.17
N HIS A 577 -13.98 3.20 -7.36
CA HIS A 577 -13.83 4.17 -6.28
C HIS A 577 -13.16 3.60 -5.03
N GLY A 578 -13.20 2.29 -4.81
CA GLY A 578 -12.55 1.69 -3.65
C GLY A 578 -11.03 1.57 -3.78
N ASN A 579 -10.44 2.12 -4.85
CA ASN A 579 -9.00 2.17 -5.07
C ASN A 579 -8.56 3.50 -5.71
N GLU A 580 -7.46 4.01 -5.21
CA GLU A 580 -6.88 5.34 -5.36
C GLU A 580 -6.51 5.78 -6.78
N PRO A 581 -6.09 4.90 -7.72
CA PRO A 581 -5.74 5.30 -9.08
C PRO A 581 -6.89 6.02 -9.81
N SER A 582 -8.13 5.77 -9.40
CA SER A 582 -9.31 6.38 -10.04
C SER A 582 -9.70 7.74 -9.47
N HIS A 583 -9.22 8.14 -8.29
CA HIS A 583 -9.82 9.22 -7.49
C HIS A 583 -9.88 10.59 -8.19
N HIS A 584 -8.96 10.88 -9.10
CA HIS A 584 -8.91 12.16 -9.85
C HIS A 584 -9.76 12.14 -11.14
N MET A 585 -10.14 10.97 -11.66
CA MET A 585 -10.63 10.82 -13.03
C MET A 585 -11.93 11.56 -13.31
N THR A 586 -12.83 11.65 -12.33
CA THR A 586 -14.11 12.38 -12.45
C THR A 586 -13.90 13.86 -12.76
N TYR A 587 -12.81 14.45 -12.24
CA TYR A 587 -12.46 15.84 -12.40
C TYR A 587 -11.85 16.17 -13.77
N LEU A 588 -11.46 15.17 -14.56
CA LEU A 588 -10.87 15.37 -15.89
C LEU A 588 -11.83 16.04 -16.90
N TYR A 589 -13.15 15.90 -16.69
CA TYR A 589 -14.16 16.62 -17.50
C TYR A 589 -14.03 18.15 -17.38
N ASN A 590 -13.53 18.68 -16.25
CA ASN A 590 -13.32 20.12 -16.10
C ASN A 590 -12.28 20.66 -17.10
N TYR A 591 -11.24 19.88 -17.40
CA TYR A 591 -10.14 20.28 -18.29
C TYR A 591 -10.55 20.34 -19.77
N ILE A 592 -11.70 19.77 -20.11
CA ILE A 592 -12.31 19.86 -21.44
C ILE A 592 -13.56 20.75 -21.49
N GLY A 593 -13.89 21.44 -20.40
CA GLY A 593 -15.01 22.38 -20.34
C GLY A 593 -16.37 21.71 -20.16
N LYS A 594 -16.42 20.57 -19.47
CA LYS A 594 -17.63 19.78 -19.18
C LYS A 594 -17.91 19.62 -17.66
N PRO A 595 -17.88 20.71 -16.86
CA PRO A 595 -18.00 20.61 -15.39
C PRO A 595 -19.33 20.03 -14.90
N GLU A 596 -20.37 20.05 -15.73
CA GLU A 596 -21.64 19.38 -15.45
C GLU A 596 -21.48 17.86 -15.32
N LYS A 597 -20.60 17.24 -16.12
CA LYS A 597 -20.31 15.80 -16.04
C LYS A 597 -19.48 15.47 -14.80
N THR A 598 -18.49 16.31 -14.44
CA THR A 598 -17.77 16.21 -13.16
C THR A 598 -18.75 16.21 -11.99
N THR A 599 -19.64 17.21 -11.96
CA THR A 599 -20.62 17.37 -10.88
C THR A 599 -21.51 16.14 -10.75
N ALA A 600 -22.07 15.66 -11.87
CA ALA A 600 -22.93 14.49 -11.88
C ALA A 600 -22.22 13.24 -11.33
N LYS A 601 -20.97 12.96 -11.74
CA LYS A 601 -20.22 11.78 -11.27
C LYS A 601 -19.76 11.90 -9.83
N VAL A 602 -19.25 13.06 -9.42
CA VAL A 602 -18.84 13.29 -8.02
C VAL A 602 -20.04 13.17 -7.09
N HIS A 603 -21.18 13.79 -7.41
CA HIS A 603 -22.37 13.67 -6.56
C HIS A 603 -22.95 12.26 -6.54
N TYR A 604 -22.88 11.51 -7.65
CA TYR A 604 -23.25 10.09 -7.64
C TYR A 604 -22.40 9.31 -6.63
N ILE A 605 -21.08 9.46 -6.68
CA ILE A 605 -20.16 8.79 -5.75
C ILE A 605 -20.44 9.18 -4.29
N LEU A 606 -20.57 10.48 -3.99
CA LEU A 606 -20.89 10.97 -2.65
C LEU A 606 -22.22 10.42 -2.10
N ASN A 607 -23.19 10.15 -2.97
CA ASN A 607 -24.49 9.59 -2.58
C ASN A 607 -24.44 8.07 -2.44
N GLU A 608 -23.73 7.36 -3.33
CA GLU A 608 -23.84 5.91 -3.49
C GLU A 608 -22.74 5.11 -2.78
N PHE A 609 -21.54 5.65 -2.60
CA PHE A 609 -20.40 4.90 -2.06
C PHE A 609 -20.02 5.26 -0.62
N TYR A 610 -20.68 6.26 -0.03
CA TYR A 610 -20.50 6.65 1.36
C TYR A 610 -21.82 6.58 2.11
N LYS A 611 -21.88 5.73 3.15
CA LYS A 611 -23.11 5.50 3.94
C LYS A 611 -22.82 5.60 5.44
N ASN A 612 -23.84 5.92 6.22
CA ASN A 612 -23.77 5.95 7.68
C ASN A 612 -24.06 4.55 8.28
N THR A 613 -23.29 3.55 7.86
CA THR A 613 -23.40 2.15 8.26
C THR A 613 -22.01 1.53 8.42
N PRO A 614 -21.86 0.37 9.10
CA PRO A 614 -20.56 -0.28 9.25
C PRO A 614 -19.83 -0.58 7.95
N ASP A 615 -20.55 -1.02 6.92
CA ASP A 615 -20.10 -1.22 5.54
C ASP A 615 -20.15 0.08 4.69
N GLY A 616 -20.09 1.24 5.35
CA GLY A 616 -20.33 2.53 4.72
C GLY A 616 -19.21 3.06 3.84
N LEU A 617 -18.08 2.34 3.76
CA LEU A 617 -16.97 2.59 2.84
C LEU A 617 -16.88 1.42 1.86
N ILE A 618 -16.70 1.74 0.59
CA ILE A 618 -16.75 0.75 -0.49
C ILE A 618 -15.42 -0.01 -0.68
N GLY A 619 -14.33 0.49 -0.11
CA GLY A 619 -12.99 -0.10 -0.08
C GLY A 619 -12.22 0.44 1.12
N ASN A 620 -10.93 0.11 1.18
CA ASN A 620 -10.02 0.46 2.27
C ASN A 620 -10.09 1.97 2.59
N GLU A 621 -10.07 2.35 3.87
CA GLU A 621 -10.01 3.77 4.24
C GLU A 621 -8.63 4.39 3.97
N ASP A 622 -7.58 3.56 3.87
CA ASP A 622 -6.19 3.90 3.56
C ASP A 622 -5.69 5.14 4.27
N CYS A 623 -5.68 5.06 5.61
CA CYS A 623 -5.16 6.08 6.50
C CYS A 623 -5.82 7.46 6.32
N GLY A 624 -7.11 7.48 5.92
CA GLY A 624 -7.89 8.70 5.76
C GLY A 624 -8.01 9.20 4.32
N GLN A 625 -7.45 8.48 3.34
CA GLN A 625 -7.45 8.90 1.94
C GLN A 625 -8.87 8.92 1.34
N MET A 626 -9.65 7.86 1.54
CA MET A 626 -11.03 7.78 1.09
C MET A 626 -11.90 8.88 1.72
N SER A 627 -11.73 9.11 3.02
CA SER A 627 -12.42 10.18 3.71
C SER A 627 -11.97 11.57 3.29
N ALA A 628 -10.69 11.78 2.98
CA ALA A 628 -10.20 13.05 2.48
C ALA A 628 -10.78 13.37 1.09
N TRP A 629 -10.94 12.36 0.23
CA TRP A 629 -11.66 12.51 -1.03
C TRP A 629 -13.09 12.99 -0.80
N TYR A 630 -13.83 12.37 0.14
CA TYR A 630 -15.20 12.78 0.49
C TYR A 630 -15.25 14.21 1.03
N VAL A 631 -14.38 14.55 1.98
CA VAL A 631 -14.32 15.89 2.60
C VAL A 631 -14.09 16.94 1.51
N LEU A 632 -13.02 16.84 0.73
CA LEU A 632 -12.70 17.82 -0.31
C LEU A 632 -13.82 17.90 -1.38
N SER A 633 -14.24 16.76 -1.91
CA SER A 633 -15.24 16.69 -2.98
C SER A 633 -16.60 17.23 -2.54
N SER A 634 -17.02 16.96 -1.30
CA SER A 634 -18.28 17.46 -0.75
C SER A 634 -18.26 18.98 -0.50
N MET A 635 -17.08 19.56 -0.27
CA MET A 635 -16.87 21.01 -0.22
C MET A 635 -16.86 21.65 -1.62
N GLY A 636 -16.81 20.83 -2.67
CA GLY A 636 -16.81 21.27 -4.06
C GLY A 636 -15.42 21.56 -4.62
N MET A 637 -14.36 20.93 -4.10
CA MET A 637 -12.98 21.10 -4.58
C MET A 637 -12.18 19.80 -4.54
N TYR A 638 -11.15 19.68 -5.37
CA TYR A 638 -10.23 18.54 -5.36
C TYR A 638 -8.87 18.90 -5.96
N ALA A 639 -7.78 18.40 -5.40
CA ALA A 639 -6.44 18.58 -5.94
C ALA A 639 -6.13 17.45 -6.94
N VAL A 640 -6.41 17.67 -8.22
CA VAL A 640 -6.11 16.68 -9.28
C VAL A 640 -4.60 16.48 -9.44
N THR A 641 -3.81 17.54 -9.24
CA THR A 641 -2.36 17.52 -9.38
C THR A 641 -1.73 18.12 -8.12
N PRO A 642 -1.62 17.38 -7.00
CA PRO A 642 -0.86 17.84 -5.85
C PRO A 642 0.55 18.29 -6.26
N GLY A 643 1.07 19.36 -5.67
CA GLY A 643 2.24 20.06 -6.21
C GLY A 643 1.89 21.26 -7.09
N ASN A 644 0.66 21.32 -7.62
CA ASN A 644 0.06 22.54 -8.15
C ASN A 644 -0.80 23.20 -7.06
N ALA A 645 -0.64 24.50 -6.89
CA ALA A 645 -1.43 25.27 -5.92
C ALA A 645 -2.92 25.40 -6.30
N GLU A 646 -3.30 25.03 -7.53
CA GLU A 646 -4.67 25.13 -8.00
C GLU A 646 -5.58 23.97 -7.55
N TRP A 647 -6.79 24.32 -7.12
CA TRP A 647 -7.87 23.38 -6.84
C TRP A 647 -8.82 23.27 -8.03
N THR A 648 -9.17 22.04 -8.41
CA THR A 648 -10.22 21.77 -9.38
C THR A 648 -11.58 21.83 -8.70
N LEU A 649 -12.56 22.51 -9.31
CA LEU A 649 -13.82 22.86 -8.65
C LEU A 649 -15.02 22.07 -9.19
N THR A 650 -15.97 21.73 -8.32
CA THR A 650 -17.26 21.11 -8.67
C THR A 650 -18.37 21.71 -7.80
N GLU A 651 -19.65 21.52 -8.12
CA GLU A 651 -20.72 22.06 -7.28
C GLU A 651 -20.64 21.50 -5.84
N PRO A 652 -20.62 22.35 -4.80
CA PRO A 652 -20.60 21.90 -3.41
C PRO A 652 -21.83 21.04 -3.06
N TYR A 653 -21.59 19.98 -2.29
CA TYR A 653 -22.63 19.04 -1.86
C TYR A 653 -23.49 19.60 -0.72
N PHE A 654 -22.90 20.45 0.12
CA PHE A 654 -23.57 21.15 1.22
C PHE A 654 -24.05 22.55 0.81
N ASP A 655 -25.07 23.06 1.49
CA ASP A 655 -25.61 24.40 1.20
C ASP A 655 -24.63 25.51 1.60
N LYS A 656 -23.90 25.27 2.69
CA LYS A 656 -22.84 26.14 3.19
C LYS A 656 -21.74 25.30 3.82
N VAL A 657 -20.50 25.62 3.46
CA VAL A 657 -19.28 25.13 4.10
C VAL A 657 -18.50 26.35 4.57
N LYS A 658 -17.97 26.30 5.79
CA LYS A 658 -17.04 27.31 6.29
C LYS A 658 -15.76 26.62 6.76
N ILE A 659 -14.61 27.10 6.30
CA ILE A 659 -13.29 26.62 6.70
C ILE A 659 -12.66 27.66 7.61
N HIS A 660 -12.12 27.22 8.74
CA HIS A 660 -11.39 28.05 9.69
C HIS A 660 -9.90 27.77 9.58
N PHE A 661 -9.12 28.77 9.18
CA PHE A 661 -7.68 28.65 9.00
C PHE A 661 -6.90 28.92 10.30
N GLU A 662 -5.66 28.43 10.38
CA GLU A 662 -4.79 28.61 11.56
C GLU A 662 -4.51 30.10 11.88
N ASN A 663 -4.54 30.98 10.88
CA ASN A 663 -4.39 32.42 11.04
C ASN A 663 -5.69 33.13 11.50
N LYS A 664 -6.75 32.38 11.82
CA LYS A 664 -8.10 32.85 12.20
C LYS A 664 -8.90 33.50 11.07
N GLU A 665 -8.41 33.45 9.83
CA GLU A 665 -9.23 33.78 8.68
C GLU A 665 -10.23 32.65 8.41
N GLU A 666 -11.32 32.97 7.72
CA GLU A 666 -12.36 32.02 7.39
C GLU A 666 -12.70 32.09 5.90
N LEU A 667 -12.95 30.92 5.29
CA LEU A 667 -13.48 30.81 3.94
C LEU A 667 -14.91 30.27 3.99
N THR A 668 -15.87 30.99 3.42
CA THR A 668 -17.25 30.47 3.26
C THR A 668 -17.52 30.11 1.81
N ILE A 669 -17.91 28.85 1.58
CA ILE A 669 -18.31 28.30 0.29
C ILE A 669 -19.83 28.08 0.33
N THR A 670 -20.51 28.59 -0.69
CA THR A 670 -21.95 28.35 -0.92
C THR A 670 -22.17 28.05 -2.39
N LYS A 671 -23.30 27.41 -2.74
CA LYS A 671 -23.69 27.15 -4.13
C LYS A 671 -23.69 28.43 -5.02
N LYS A 672 -23.88 29.62 -4.43
CA LYS A 672 -23.90 30.91 -5.15
C LYS A 672 -22.53 31.61 -5.24
N ALA A 673 -21.64 31.44 -4.26
CA ALA A 673 -20.38 32.18 -4.14
C ALA A 673 -19.12 31.38 -4.52
N HIS A 674 -19.29 30.09 -4.81
CA HIS A 674 -18.23 29.09 -5.04
C HIS A 674 -17.08 29.51 -5.99
N LYS A 675 -17.34 30.33 -7.01
CA LYS A 675 -16.33 30.69 -8.03
C LYS A 675 -15.44 31.90 -7.70
N GLY A 676 -15.80 32.73 -6.71
CA GLY A 676 -15.19 34.06 -6.51
C GLY A 676 -13.99 34.08 -5.56
N TYR A 677 -14.12 33.46 -4.38
CA TYR A 677 -13.20 33.69 -3.25
C TYR A 677 -12.07 32.64 -3.14
N LEU A 678 -12.24 31.45 -3.72
CA LEU A 678 -11.14 30.47 -3.83
C LEU A 678 -9.94 30.99 -4.64
N LYS A 679 -10.17 31.95 -5.56
CA LYS A 679 -9.11 32.65 -6.29
C LYS A 679 -8.17 33.47 -5.40
N GLU A 680 -8.57 33.85 -4.19
CA GLU A 680 -7.71 34.59 -3.25
C GLU A 680 -6.81 33.67 -2.41
N VAL A 681 -7.23 32.41 -2.22
CA VAL A 681 -6.45 31.36 -1.53
C VAL A 681 -5.56 30.57 -2.51
N MET A 682 -5.80 30.71 -3.82
CA MET A 682 -5.09 30.02 -4.89
C MET A 682 -4.03 30.93 -5.53
N ALA A 683 -2.80 30.44 -5.66
CA ALA A 683 -1.89 31.00 -6.65
C ALA A 683 -2.37 30.61 -8.05
N LYS A 684 -2.26 31.51 -9.04
CA LYS A 684 -2.50 31.14 -10.44
C LYS A 684 -1.48 30.07 -10.84
N ALA A 685 -1.94 28.97 -11.44
CA ALA A 685 -1.02 28.04 -12.08
C ALA A 685 -0.20 28.80 -13.11
N GLN A 686 1.11 28.62 -13.03
CA GLN A 686 1.97 29.07 -14.11
C GLN A 686 1.74 28.13 -15.29
N LYS A 687 1.55 28.71 -16.48
CA LYS A 687 1.53 27.91 -17.70
C LYS A 687 2.89 27.24 -17.84
N GLU A 688 2.89 25.92 -17.89
CA GLU A 688 4.12 25.15 -18.00
C GLU A 688 4.44 24.84 -19.45
N GLU A 689 5.72 24.84 -19.75
CA GLU A 689 6.25 24.36 -21.02
C GLU A 689 6.88 22.99 -20.78
N PHE A 690 6.24 21.95 -21.30
CA PHE A 690 6.79 20.60 -21.28
C PHE A 690 7.79 20.43 -22.41
N SER A 691 8.95 19.83 -22.09
CA SER A 691 9.88 19.39 -23.12
C SER A 691 9.27 18.23 -23.90
N GLU A 692 8.94 18.46 -25.18
CA GLU A 692 8.47 17.36 -26.04
C GLU A 692 9.60 16.33 -26.21
N ILE A 693 9.33 15.08 -25.77
CA ILE A 693 10.21 13.94 -26.00
C ILE A 693 9.75 13.19 -27.25
N THR A 694 10.71 12.60 -27.96
CA THR A 694 10.43 11.59 -28.99
C THR A 694 10.27 10.24 -28.27
N PRO A 695 9.09 9.61 -28.29
CA PRO A 695 8.91 8.30 -27.66
C PRO A 695 9.82 7.25 -28.30
N VAL A 696 10.25 6.27 -27.52
CA VAL A 696 10.99 5.13 -28.06
C VAL A 696 10.12 4.35 -29.07
N PRO A 697 10.69 3.81 -30.16
CA PRO A 697 9.93 2.95 -31.07
C PRO A 697 9.55 1.63 -30.39
N VAL A 698 8.75 0.82 -31.08
CA VAL A 698 8.46 -0.57 -30.70
C VAL A 698 9.07 -1.52 -31.70
N ILE A 699 9.67 -2.60 -31.19
CA ILE A 699 10.26 -3.69 -31.98
C ILE A 699 9.31 -4.87 -31.90
N GLU A 700 8.63 -5.16 -33.00
CA GLU A 700 7.53 -6.12 -33.10
C GLU A 700 7.98 -7.38 -33.83
N ALA A 701 7.59 -8.54 -33.30
CA ALA A 701 7.79 -9.85 -33.92
C ALA A 701 6.74 -10.84 -33.40
N ASP A 702 6.57 -11.96 -34.11
CA ASP A 702 5.57 -12.98 -33.74
C ASP A 702 5.94 -13.74 -32.45
N SER A 703 7.23 -13.81 -32.11
CA SER A 703 7.75 -14.48 -30.90
C SER A 703 9.16 -13.98 -30.54
N LYS A 704 9.56 -14.21 -29.28
CA LYS A 704 10.96 -14.02 -28.83
C LYS A 704 11.91 -15.10 -29.37
N SER A 705 11.40 -16.24 -29.83
CA SER A 705 12.20 -17.36 -30.33
C SER A 705 11.77 -17.86 -31.71
N PHE A 706 12.71 -18.37 -32.51
CA PHE A 706 12.46 -18.78 -33.90
C PHE A 706 13.31 -19.96 -34.36
N LYS A 707 12.85 -20.70 -35.39
CA LYS A 707 13.56 -21.87 -35.92
C LYS A 707 14.57 -21.48 -37.01
N ASP A 708 14.06 -21.03 -38.16
CA ASP A 708 14.89 -20.77 -39.33
C ASP A 708 15.20 -19.28 -39.47
N LYS A 709 14.15 -18.46 -39.46
CA LYS A 709 14.22 -17.01 -39.58
C LYS A 709 13.07 -16.34 -38.84
N MET A 710 13.27 -15.10 -38.39
CA MET A 710 12.25 -14.26 -37.77
C MET A 710 12.16 -12.93 -38.50
N LYS A 711 10.94 -12.52 -38.83
CA LYS A 711 10.64 -11.19 -39.36
C LYS A 711 10.48 -10.23 -38.18
N ILE A 712 11.15 -9.09 -38.24
CA ILE A 712 11.13 -8.07 -37.19
C ILE A 712 10.70 -6.74 -37.81
N GLU A 713 9.69 -6.13 -37.22
CA GLU A 713 9.19 -4.81 -37.61
C GLU A 713 9.55 -3.78 -36.55
N ILE A 714 9.85 -2.55 -36.96
CA ILE A 714 10.09 -1.44 -36.04
C ILE A 714 9.08 -0.35 -36.39
N ALA A 715 8.25 0.03 -35.43
CA ALA A 715 7.25 1.06 -35.61
C ALA A 715 7.50 2.23 -34.65
N SER A 716 7.21 3.44 -35.12
CA SER A 716 7.05 4.60 -34.24
C SER A 716 5.56 4.90 -34.09
N GLN A 717 5.19 5.43 -32.93
CA GLN A 717 3.88 5.98 -32.66
C GLN A 717 3.56 7.24 -33.49
N ASN A 718 4.57 7.87 -34.11
CA ASN A 718 4.37 8.98 -35.05
C ASN A 718 4.94 8.64 -36.44
N PRO A 719 4.11 8.68 -37.50
CA PRO A 719 4.55 8.41 -38.88
C PRO A 719 5.66 9.34 -39.39
N GLY A 720 5.84 10.52 -38.78
CA GLY A 720 6.89 11.48 -39.16
C GLY A 720 8.27 11.18 -38.57
N ASP A 721 8.40 10.18 -37.69
CA ASP A 721 9.68 9.86 -37.07
C ASP A 721 10.59 9.08 -38.01
N VAL A 722 11.88 9.40 -37.97
CA VAL A 722 12.90 8.62 -38.65
C VAL A 722 13.44 7.57 -37.70
N LEU A 723 13.31 6.30 -38.08
CA LEU A 723 13.72 5.17 -37.27
C LEU A 723 15.15 4.73 -37.61
N TYR A 724 15.93 4.39 -36.58
CA TYR A 724 17.26 3.81 -36.72
C TYR A 724 17.37 2.52 -35.91
N TYR A 725 18.18 1.58 -36.40
CA TYR A 725 18.41 0.31 -35.75
C TYR A 725 19.87 -0.15 -35.84
N ALA A 726 20.27 -1.02 -34.92
CA ALA A 726 21.52 -1.77 -34.95
C ALA A 726 21.25 -3.24 -34.58
N ILE A 727 22.05 -4.15 -35.12
CA ILE A 727 21.96 -5.60 -34.84
C ILE A 727 23.24 -6.04 -34.15
N GLU A 728 23.12 -6.68 -33.00
CA GLU A 728 24.21 -7.29 -32.26
C GLU A 728 24.02 -8.81 -32.24
N ASN A 729 24.87 -9.54 -32.98
CA ASN A 729 24.80 -11.01 -33.06
C ASN A 729 25.55 -11.64 -31.88
N ALA A 730 24.93 -12.63 -31.23
CA ALA A 730 25.54 -13.34 -30.10
C ALA A 730 26.84 -14.08 -30.46
N SER A 731 26.99 -14.47 -31.73
CA SER A 731 28.13 -15.18 -32.31
C SER A 731 29.33 -14.28 -32.64
N ASN A 732 29.17 -12.95 -32.64
CA ASN A 732 30.27 -12.00 -32.85
C ASN A 732 30.08 -10.71 -32.00
N PRO A 733 30.28 -10.80 -30.68
CA PRO A 733 30.13 -9.69 -29.75
C PRO A 733 31.36 -8.77 -29.82
N SER A 734 31.64 -8.18 -30.99
CA SER A 734 32.76 -7.25 -31.10
C SER A 734 32.44 -5.93 -30.38
N SER A 735 33.39 -5.42 -29.61
CA SER A 735 33.40 -4.15 -28.88
C SER A 735 33.37 -2.88 -29.77
N ALA A 736 32.97 -3.01 -31.03
CA ALA A 736 32.80 -1.88 -31.94
C ALA A 736 31.46 -1.17 -31.67
N LYS A 737 31.45 0.17 -31.74
CA LYS A 737 30.23 0.96 -31.64
C LYS A 737 29.13 0.40 -32.56
N PRO A 738 27.86 0.30 -32.12
CA PRO A 738 26.79 -0.21 -32.95
C PRO A 738 26.68 0.60 -34.25
N ALA A 739 26.72 -0.11 -35.39
CA ALA A 739 26.58 0.50 -36.71
C ALA A 739 25.11 0.80 -36.99
N TRP A 740 24.64 1.96 -36.53
CA TRP A 740 23.27 2.43 -36.72
C TRP A 740 22.91 2.60 -38.20
N LYS A 741 21.78 2.02 -38.60
CA LYS A 741 21.22 2.09 -39.95
C LYS A 741 19.83 2.68 -39.90
N LYS A 742 19.47 3.49 -40.90
CA LYS A 742 18.09 3.96 -41.07
C LYS A 742 17.18 2.77 -41.39
N TYR A 743 16.09 2.63 -40.66
CA TYR A 743 15.08 1.62 -40.89
C TYR A 743 14.12 2.07 -42.00
N ALA A 744 13.84 1.17 -42.94
CA ALA A 744 12.95 1.43 -44.08
C ALA A 744 12.07 0.24 -44.47
N ASN A 745 12.50 -0.99 -44.14
CA ASN A 745 11.79 -2.23 -44.44
C ASN A 745 11.95 -3.19 -43.25
N PRO A 746 11.01 -4.14 -43.05
CA PRO A 746 11.15 -5.22 -42.07
C PRO A 746 12.51 -5.93 -42.15
N LEU A 747 13.06 -6.25 -40.98
CA LEU A 747 14.32 -6.98 -40.84
C LEU A 747 14.04 -8.48 -40.83
N GLU A 748 15.07 -9.25 -41.19
CA GLU A 748 15.06 -10.71 -41.02
C GLU A 748 16.31 -11.11 -40.25
N VAL A 749 16.14 -11.91 -39.18
CA VAL A 749 17.25 -12.52 -38.44
C VAL A 749 17.22 -14.03 -38.60
N THR A 750 18.39 -14.63 -38.81
CA THR A 750 18.58 -16.08 -39.00
C THR A 750 19.43 -16.73 -37.91
N GLU A 751 19.95 -15.92 -36.98
CA GLU A 751 20.77 -16.28 -35.82
C GLU A 751 20.31 -15.46 -34.61
N THR A 752 20.65 -15.94 -33.39
CA THR A 752 20.36 -15.20 -32.16
C THR A 752 20.98 -13.81 -32.22
N ALA A 753 20.15 -12.79 -32.05
CA ALA A 753 20.56 -11.39 -32.18
C ALA A 753 19.74 -10.47 -31.28
N THR A 754 20.39 -9.41 -30.82
CA THR A 754 19.73 -8.26 -30.16
C THR A 754 19.59 -7.13 -31.16
N ILE A 755 18.36 -6.68 -31.37
CA ILE A 755 18.03 -5.48 -32.14
C ILE A 755 17.94 -4.31 -31.18
N LYS A 756 18.69 -3.25 -31.45
CA LYS A 756 18.55 -1.96 -30.76
C LYS A 756 17.91 -0.97 -31.71
N ALA A 757 17.03 -0.11 -31.23
CA ALA A 757 16.33 0.89 -32.04
C ALA A 757 16.16 2.23 -31.31
N TYR A 758 16.13 3.33 -32.06
CA TYR A 758 15.70 4.65 -31.58
C TYR A 758 14.95 5.41 -32.69
N ALA A 759 14.18 6.40 -32.29
CA ALA A 759 13.45 7.30 -33.18
C ALA A 759 14.07 8.71 -33.14
N GLU A 760 14.06 9.41 -34.28
CA GLU A 760 14.49 10.80 -34.40
C GLU A 760 13.34 11.65 -34.94
N ARG A 761 13.06 12.76 -34.26
CA ARG A 761 12.09 13.78 -34.69
C ARG A 761 12.74 15.15 -34.61
N SER A 762 12.82 15.86 -35.74
CA SER A 762 13.33 17.24 -35.80
C SER A 762 14.71 17.40 -35.12
N GLY A 763 15.61 16.45 -35.32
CA GLY A 763 16.95 16.45 -34.73
C GLY A 763 17.03 16.04 -33.25
N LYS A 764 15.91 15.67 -32.62
CA LYS A 764 15.87 15.11 -31.25
C LYS A 764 15.66 13.60 -31.30
N THR A 765 16.52 12.85 -30.62
CA THR A 765 16.44 11.39 -30.54
C THR A 765 15.70 10.93 -29.28
N SER A 766 14.98 9.82 -29.39
CA SER A 766 14.49 9.04 -28.24
C SER A 766 15.66 8.39 -27.48
N ASN A 767 15.34 7.78 -26.34
CA ASN A 767 16.22 6.75 -25.77
C ASN A 767 16.29 5.52 -26.69
N THR A 768 17.21 4.61 -26.41
CA THR A 768 17.33 3.35 -27.15
C THR A 768 16.47 2.27 -26.50
N ILE A 769 15.69 1.55 -27.31
CA ILE A 769 15.01 0.31 -26.92
C ILE A 769 15.75 -0.90 -27.50
N ALA A 770 15.67 -2.04 -26.83
CA ALA A 770 16.31 -3.28 -27.27
C ALA A 770 15.34 -4.47 -27.21
N ALA A 771 15.53 -5.41 -28.13
CA ALA A 771 14.80 -6.67 -28.21
C ALA A 771 15.77 -7.79 -28.58
N THR A 772 15.75 -8.90 -27.85
CA THR A 772 16.58 -10.07 -28.14
C THR A 772 15.72 -11.17 -28.72
N PHE A 773 16.18 -11.76 -29.83
CA PHE A 773 15.52 -12.86 -30.51
C PHE A 773 16.42 -14.08 -30.51
N VAL A 774 15.92 -15.20 -30.00
CA VAL A 774 16.70 -16.43 -29.79
C VAL A 774 16.39 -17.44 -30.88
N LYS A 775 17.44 -17.91 -31.57
CA LYS A 775 17.32 -19.06 -32.47
C LYS A 775 17.19 -20.32 -31.63
N LYS A 776 16.12 -21.08 -31.85
CA LYS A 776 15.87 -22.34 -31.14
C LYS A 776 17.03 -23.30 -31.34
N PRO A 777 17.48 -23.98 -30.28
CA PRO A 777 18.62 -24.90 -30.38
C PRO A 777 18.31 -26.15 -31.21
N ASN A 778 17.03 -26.46 -31.42
CA ASN A 778 16.56 -27.66 -32.11
C ASN A 778 15.17 -27.43 -32.74
N ASP A 779 14.67 -28.43 -33.45
CA ASP A 779 13.35 -28.45 -34.09
C ASP A 779 12.32 -29.33 -33.35
N TYR A 780 12.56 -29.55 -32.06
CA TYR A 780 11.72 -30.41 -31.23
C TYR A 780 10.34 -29.80 -31.05
N THR A 781 9.38 -30.67 -30.73
CA THR A 781 8.04 -30.25 -30.29
C THR A 781 7.74 -30.85 -28.95
N ILE A 782 6.91 -30.16 -28.18
CA ILE A 782 6.43 -30.63 -26.89
C ILE A 782 4.91 -30.73 -26.90
N THR A 783 4.38 -31.74 -26.24
CA THR A 783 2.97 -31.86 -25.87
C THR A 783 2.90 -31.89 -24.36
N ILE A 784 2.26 -30.89 -23.79
CA ILE A 784 2.06 -30.79 -22.34
C ILE A 784 0.72 -31.46 -22.00
N LYS A 785 0.75 -32.39 -21.04
CA LYS A 785 -0.45 -33.08 -20.55
C LYS A 785 -1.10 -32.35 -19.38
N SER A 786 -0.30 -31.61 -18.62
CA SER A 786 -0.76 -30.75 -17.53
C SER A 786 -1.30 -29.41 -18.05
N GLN A 787 -2.15 -28.74 -17.27
CA GLN A 787 -2.68 -27.43 -17.61
C GLN A 787 -1.90 -26.36 -16.84
N TYR A 788 -1.08 -25.58 -17.53
CA TYR A 788 -0.41 -24.46 -16.89
C TYR A 788 -1.40 -23.35 -16.52
N ASN A 789 -1.06 -22.58 -15.49
CA ASN A 789 -1.81 -21.41 -15.08
C ASN A 789 -1.72 -20.36 -16.22
N PRO A 790 -2.85 -19.78 -16.67
CA PRO A 790 -2.86 -18.78 -17.74
C PRO A 790 -1.91 -17.58 -17.50
N GLN A 791 -1.65 -17.23 -16.24
CA GLN A 791 -0.72 -16.17 -15.85
C GLN A 791 0.76 -16.55 -16.04
N TYR A 792 1.07 -17.84 -15.94
CA TYR A 792 2.43 -18.38 -15.98
C TYR A 792 2.57 -19.35 -17.15
N HIS A 793 2.41 -18.84 -18.37
CA HIS A 793 2.38 -19.67 -19.57
C HIS A 793 3.74 -19.75 -20.30
N ALA A 794 4.71 -18.89 -19.96
CA ALA A 794 6.03 -18.81 -20.61
C ALA A 794 5.99 -18.71 -22.15
N GLY A 795 4.99 -18.03 -22.72
CA GLY A 795 4.80 -17.99 -24.17
C GLY A 795 4.12 -19.22 -24.79
N GLY A 796 3.56 -20.11 -23.96
CA GLY A 796 2.83 -21.32 -24.37
C GLY A 796 3.70 -22.57 -24.33
N ASP A 797 3.24 -23.66 -24.97
CA ASP A 797 3.86 -24.99 -24.87
C ASP A 797 5.36 -24.98 -25.22
N ALA A 798 5.74 -24.24 -26.27
CA ALA A 798 7.11 -24.21 -26.76
C ALA A 798 8.10 -23.50 -25.81
N GLY A 799 7.62 -22.77 -24.78
CA GLY A 799 8.46 -22.05 -23.83
C GLY A 799 9.39 -22.96 -23.03
N LEU A 800 9.08 -24.26 -22.91
CA LEU A 800 9.95 -25.23 -22.24
C LEU A 800 11.08 -25.79 -23.10
N ILE A 801 11.19 -25.40 -24.37
CA ILE A 801 12.19 -25.91 -25.32
C ILE A 801 12.68 -24.83 -26.30
N ASP A 802 12.51 -23.56 -25.96
CA ASP A 802 12.81 -22.45 -26.87
C ASP A 802 14.21 -21.86 -26.69
N GLY A 803 14.95 -22.29 -25.68
CA GLY A 803 16.30 -21.83 -25.36
C GLY A 803 16.34 -20.52 -24.58
N ILE A 804 15.20 -20.02 -24.10
CA ILE A 804 15.12 -18.86 -23.20
C ILE A 804 15.17 -19.37 -21.77
N LEU A 805 15.98 -18.74 -20.93
CA LEU A 805 16.13 -19.13 -19.53
C LEU A 805 15.45 -18.10 -18.63
N GLY A 806 14.51 -18.55 -17.80
CA GLY A 806 13.88 -17.74 -16.76
C GLY A 806 14.88 -17.21 -15.73
N SER A 807 14.63 -15.99 -15.24
CA SER A 807 15.44 -15.37 -14.17
C SER A 807 14.86 -15.68 -12.78
N GLU A 808 15.55 -15.27 -11.71
CA GLU A 808 15.02 -15.36 -10.33
C GLU A 808 13.71 -14.56 -10.17
N ASN A 809 13.55 -13.47 -10.92
CA ASN A 809 12.29 -12.75 -10.97
C ASN A 809 11.32 -13.44 -11.94
N TRP A 810 10.50 -14.33 -11.40
CA TRP A 810 9.50 -15.07 -12.17
C TRP A 810 8.38 -14.21 -12.74
N ARG A 811 8.19 -12.99 -12.22
CA ARG A 811 7.18 -12.03 -12.72
C ARG A 811 7.47 -11.53 -14.14
N LYS A 812 8.70 -11.75 -14.65
CA LYS A 812 9.06 -11.49 -16.06
C LYS A 812 8.31 -12.40 -17.05
N GLY A 813 7.71 -13.48 -16.54
CA GLY A 813 6.83 -14.36 -17.32
C GLY A 813 7.55 -15.33 -18.23
N ASP A 814 8.80 -15.68 -17.90
CA ASP A 814 9.60 -16.70 -18.59
C ASP A 814 9.54 -18.07 -17.90
N TRP A 815 8.70 -18.22 -16.87
CA TRP A 815 8.46 -19.49 -16.17
C TRP A 815 7.05 -20.01 -16.43
N GLN A 816 6.92 -21.34 -16.58
CA GLN A 816 5.62 -21.98 -16.72
C GLN A 816 5.17 -22.58 -15.39
N GLY A 817 4.00 -22.16 -14.90
CA GLY A 817 3.51 -22.46 -13.56
C GLY A 817 2.35 -23.44 -13.52
N TYR A 818 2.40 -24.41 -12.62
CA TYR A 818 1.38 -25.45 -12.42
C TYR A 818 0.98 -25.52 -10.95
N GLN A 819 -0.30 -25.30 -10.62
CA GLN A 819 -0.77 -25.32 -9.24
C GLN A 819 -1.64 -26.55 -8.96
N GLY A 820 -1.44 -27.18 -7.80
CA GLY A 820 -2.30 -28.28 -7.34
C GLY A 820 -2.23 -29.56 -8.18
N GLN A 821 -1.31 -29.66 -9.15
CA GLN A 821 -1.18 -30.78 -10.09
C GLN A 821 0.29 -31.13 -10.34
N ASP A 822 0.55 -32.35 -10.79
CA ASP A 822 1.86 -32.74 -11.31
C ASP A 822 2.08 -32.12 -12.70
N PHE A 823 3.34 -31.90 -13.06
CA PHE A 823 3.72 -31.57 -14.43
C PHE A 823 4.02 -32.85 -15.21
N GLU A 824 3.47 -32.98 -16.42
CA GLU A 824 3.84 -34.01 -17.39
C GLU A 824 3.92 -33.42 -18.81
N GLY A 825 5.09 -33.60 -19.44
CA GLY A 825 5.35 -33.13 -20.80
C GLY A 825 6.09 -34.19 -21.63
N ILE A 826 5.76 -34.28 -22.93
CA ILE A 826 6.37 -35.21 -23.87
C ILE A 826 7.01 -34.41 -25.01
N ILE A 827 8.32 -34.56 -25.18
CA ILE A 827 9.12 -33.95 -26.23
C ILE A 827 9.31 -34.96 -27.37
N ASP A 828 8.95 -34.61 -28.60
CA ASP A 828 9.28 -35.33 -29.83
C ASP A 828 10.53 -34.70 -30.46
N LEU A 829 11.61 -35.48 -30.51
CA LEU A 829 12.88 -35.13 -31.15
C LEU A 829 12.81 -35.12 -32.68
N ARG A 830 11.62 -35.38 -33.25
CA ARG A 830 11.24 -35.55 -34.66
C ARG A 830 11.78 -36.83 -35.29
N THR A 831 13.04 -37.15 -35.00
CA THR A 831 13.71 -38.38 -35.41
C THR A 831 14.29 -39.09 -34.19
N SER A 832 14.54 -40.38 -34.31
CA SER A 832 15.21 -41.15 -33.25
C SER A 832 16.69 -40.73 -33.18
N LYS A 833 17.10 -40.15 -32.06
CA LYS A 833 18.43 -39.57 -31.82
C LYS A 833 19.12 -40.27 -30.65
N LYS A 834 20.44 -40.11 -30.57
CA LYS A 834 21.23 -40.53 -29.41
C LYS A 834 21.04 -39.50 -28.30
N VAL A 835 20.75 -39.96 -27.09
CA VAL A 835 20.55 -39.14 -25.90
C VAL A 835 21.53 -39.58 -24.83
N THR A 836 22.24 -38.60 -24.28
CA THR A 836 23.34 -38.77 -23.33
C THR A 836 23.12 -37.97 -22.05
N SER A 837 22.29 -36.92 -22.09
CA SER A 837 21.86 -36.21 -20.88
C SER A 837 20.46 -35.63 -21.01
N LEU A 838 19.78 -35.54 -19.87
CA LEU A 838 18.45 -34.96 -19.71
C LEU A 838 18.47 -33.99 -18.52
N SER A 839 17.86 -32.82 -18.69
CA SER A 839 17.72 -31.81 -17.64
C SER A 839 16.42 -31.05 -17.78
N ALA A 840 15.83 -30.66 -16.65
CA ALA A 840 14.71 -29.72 -16.57
C ALA A 840 14.96 -28.74 -15.43
N ARG A 841 14.70 -27.45 -15.67
CA ARG A 841 15.02 -26.35 -14.76
C ARG A 841 13.78 -25.93 -13.97
N PHE A 842 13.94 -25.69 -12.67
CA PHE A 842 12.85 -25.34 -11.76
C PHE A 842 13.24 -24.16 -10.86
N LEU A 843 12.22 -23.47 -10.37
CA LEU A 843 12.35 -22.36 -9.44
C LEU A 843 11.70 -22.71 -8.09
N GLN A 844 12.28 -22.25 -7.00
CA GLN A 844 11.64 -22.15 -5.69
C GLN A 844 11.73 -20.70 -5.21
N ASP A 845 10.59 -20.16 -4.84
CA ASP A 845 10.40 -18.92 -4.11
C ASP A 845 9.31 -19.24 -3.10
N SER A 846 9.73 -19.73 -1.93
CA SER A 846 8.78 -20.30 -0.96
C SER A 846 7.77 -19.24 -0.52
N ARG A 847 8.17 -17.98 -0.34
CA ARG A 847 7.27 -16.87 0.01
C ARG A 847 6.16 -16.66 -1.02
N ALA A 848 6.44 -16.95 -2.30
CA ALA A 848 5.48 -16.90 -3.39
C ALA A 848 4.73 -18.22 -3.64
N TRP A 849 4.77 -19.18 -2.70
CA TRP A 849 4.09 -20.48 -2.77
C TRP A 849 4.67 -21.40 -3.86
N ILE A 850 5.82 -21.04 -4.43
CA ILE A 850 6.52 -21.79 -5.47
C ILE A 850 7.53 -22.71 -4.79
N LEU A 851 7.28 -24.02 -4.83
CA LEU A 851 8.16 -25.03 -4.23
C LEU A 851 8.70 -25.96 -5.30
N MET A 852 9.92 -26.46 -5.08
CA MET A 852 10.49 -27.49 -5.95
C MET A 852 9.56 -28.72 -6.01
N PRO A 853 9.49 -29.41 -7.16
CA PRO A 853 8.83 -30.71 -7.23
C PRO A 853 9.49 -31.68 -6.24
N THR A 854 8.73 -32.60 -5.66
CA THR A 854 9.28 -33.60 -4.72
C THR A 854 10.29 -34.51 -5.39
N LYS A 855 10.03 -34.83 -6.66
CA LYS A 855 10.94 -35.56 -7.54
C LYS A 855 10.63 -35.29 -9.01
N VAL A 856 11.60 -35.58 -9.86
CA VAL A 856 11.46 -35.53 -11.32
C VAL A 856 11.86 -36.87 -11.93
N GLU A 857 11.03 -37.37 -12.83
CA GLU A 857 11.22 -38.64 -13.54
C GLU A 857 11.37 -38.38 -15.04
N PHE A 858 12.40 -39.00 -15.63
CA PHE A 858 12.70 -38.95 -17.05
C PHE A 858 12.46 -40.31 -17.70
N TYR A 859 11.77 -40.32 -18.83
CA TYR A 859 11.48 -41.53 -19.60
C TYR A 859 11.85 -41.35 -21.08
N THR A 860 12.20 -42.45 -21.74
CA THR A 860 12.45 -42.50 -23.19
C THR A 860 11.47 -43.44 -23.88
N SER A 861 11.16 -43.16 -25.15
CA SER A 861 10.36 -44.01 -26.03
C SER A 861 10.76 -43.78 -27.50
N ASP A 862 10.56 -44.78 -28.35
CA ASP A 862 10.67 -44.63 -29.82
C ASP A 862 9.30 -44.49 -30.51
N ASP A 863 8.19 -44.84 -29.84
CA ASP A 863 6.85 -44.98 -30.43
C ASP A 863 5.77 -44.08 -29.79
N ASN A 864 6.12 -43.28 -28.77
CA ASN A 864 5.21 -42.44 -27.98
C ASN A 864 4.11 -43.21 -27.24
N GLN A 865 4.29 -44.52 -27.02
CA GLN A 865 3.35 -45.37 -26.31
C GLN A 865 4.06 -46.10 -25.16
N ASN A 866 5.18 -46.73 -25.47
CA ASN A 866 5.96 -47.52 -24.53
C ASN A 866 7.11 -46.68 -23.96
N PHE A 867 6.87 -46.07 -22.81
CA PHE A 867 7.86 -45.26 -22.09
C PHE A 867 8.63 -46.10 -21.07
N LYS A 868 9.96 -46.06 -21.14
CA LYS A 868 10.87 -46.69 -20.17
C LYS A 868 11.45 -45.64 -19.24
N LEU A 869 11.37 -45.88 -17.93
CA LEU A 869 11.98 -45.00 -16.93
C LEU A 869 13.50 -45.06 -17.07
N VAL A 870 14.12 -43.90 -17.22
CA VAL A 870 15.57 -43.73 -17.31
C VAL A 870 16.14 -43.36 -15.95
N LYS A 871 15.54 -42.37 -15.28
CA LYS A 871 16.02 -41.87 -13.99
C LYS A 871 14.90 -41.20 -13.20
N THR A 872 14.94 -41.39 -11.88
CA THR A 872 14.23 -40.58 -10.88
C THR A 872 15.28 -39.74 -10.13
N ILE A 873 15.00 -38.45 -9.98
CA ILE A 873 15.82 -37.51 -9.22
C ILE A 873 14.95 -36.94 -8.10
N GLU A 874 15.30 -37.25 -6.86
CA GLU A 874 14.63 -36.74 -5.66
C GLU A 874 15.11 -35.32 -5.35
N ASN A 875 14.20 -34.45 -4.92
CA ASN A 875 14.54 -33.12 -4.45
C ASN A 875 15.24 -33.19 -3.08
N LYS A 876 16.27 -32.37 -2.91
CA LYS A 876 17.03 -32.23 -1.66
C LYS A 876 17.00 -30.81 -1.08
N LEU A 877 16.38 -29.86 -1.79
CA LEU A 877 16.27 -28.48 -1.35
C LEU A 877 15.26 -28.38 -0.21
N ASP A 878 15.63 -27.67 0.85
CA ASP A 878 14.71 -27.39 1.96
C ASP A 878 13.61 -26.44 1.48
N ALA A 879 12.36 -26.85 1.66
CA ALA A 879 11.19 -26.02 1.34
C ALA A 879 11.12 -24.76 2.20
N LYS A 880 11.73 -24.76 3.40
CA LYS A 880 11.83 -23.59 4.28
C LYS A 880 12.84 -22.55 3.81
N ASN A 881 13.66 -22.85 2.80
CA ASN A 881 14.56 -21.85 2.26
C ASN A 881 13.73 -20.73 1.61
N THR A 882 13.90 -19.50 2.11
CA THR A 882 13.17 -18.31 1.70
C THR A 882 13.93 -17.43 0.70
N ASP A 883 15.16 -17.82 0.35
CA ASP A 883 15.89 -17.27 -0.78
C ASP A 883 15.33 -17.87 -2.08
N VAL A 884 15.34 -17.10 -3.15
CA VAL A 884 14.96 -17.60 -4.47
C VAL A 884 16.04 -18.57 -4.96
N GLN A 885 15.64 -19.78 -5.37
CA GLN A 885 16.55 -20.83 -5.82
C GLN A 885 16.15 -21.32 -7.20
N ILE A 886 17.13 -21.41 -8.10
CA ILE A 886 16.97 -22.06 -9.40
C ILE A 886 17.81 -23.33 -9.40
N ALA A 887 17.19 -24.46 -9.72
CA ALA A 887 17.87 -25.75 -9.74
C ALA A 887 17.52 -26.56 -10.99
N ASN A 888 18.51 -27.30 -11.49
CA ASN A 888 18.32 -28.27 -12.56
C ASN A 888 18.17 -29.68 -11.96
N PHE A 889 17.12 -30.38 -12.36
CA PHE A 889 17.00 -31.81 -12.15
C PHE A 889 17.63 -32.49 -13.36
N GLU A 890 18.93 -32.80 -13.27
CA GLU A 890 19.71 -33.27 -14.40
C GLU A 890 20.37 -34.64 -14.17
N THR A 891 20.55 -35.40 -15.25
CA THR A 891 21.25 -36.69 -15.23
C THR A 891 22.01 -36.91 -16.54
N THR A 892 23.21 -37.46 -16.42
CA THR A 892 23.93 -38.11 -17.52
C THR A 892 23.51 -39.57 -17.59
N ILE A 893 23.34 -40.11 -18.79
CA ILE A 893 22.87 -41.49 -19.02
C ILE A 893 23.78 -42.16 -20.05
N PRO A 894 23.96 -43.49 -19.99
CA PRO A 894 24.54 -44.23 -21.10
C PRO A 894 23.78 -43.89 -22.39
N GLU A 895 24.49 -43.82 -23.52
CA GLU A 895 23.90 -43.44 -24.81
C GLU A 895 22.65 -44.31 -25.10
N ILE A 896 21.48 -43.69 -25.09
CA ILE A 896 20.20 -44.32 -25.40
C ILE A 896 19.67 -43.72 -26.69
N LYS A 897 19.25 -44.58 -27.62
CA LYS A 897 18.55 -44.13 -28.81
C LYS A 897 17.06 -43.97 -28.48
N ALA A 898 16.50 -42.79 -28.71
CA ALA A 898 15.09 -42.48 -28.44
C ALA A 898 14.58 -41.40 -29.39
N ARG A 899 13.28 -41.39 -29.65
CA ARG A 899 12.59 -40.29 -30.36
C ARG A 899 11.80 -39.38 -29.41
N TYR A 900 11.21 -39.95 -28.36
CA TYR A 900 10.35 -39.24 -27.43
C TYR A 900 10.96 -39.25 -26.03
N ILE A 901 10.95 -38.08 -25.38
CA ILE A 901 11.33 -37.93 -23.97
C ILE A 901 10.10 -37.48 -23.20
N LYS A 902 9.74 -38.20 -22.13
CA LYS A 902 8.70 -37.76 -21.20
C LYS A 902 9.35 -37.32 -19.90
N ILE A 903 8.91 -36.17 -19.40
CA ILE A 903 9.32 -35.61 -18.12
C ILE A 903 8.08 -35.56 -17.25
N LYS A 904 8.21 -36.03 -16.00
CA LYS A 904 7.16 -35.92 -14.99
C LYS A 904 7.73 -35.33 -13.71
N ALA A 905 7.21 -34.19 -13.27
CA ALA A 905 7.59 -33.55 -12.02
C ALA A 905 6.41 -33.61 -11.03
N TYR A 906 6.68 -34.13 -9.84
CA TYR A 906 5.65 -34.42 -8.85
C TYR A 906 5.47 -33.24 -7.91
N LYS A 907 4.23 -32.81 -7.71
CA LYS A 907 3.93 -31.64 -6.86
C LYS A 907 4.37 -31.84 -5.43
N TYR A 908 4.61 -30.71 -4.75
CA TYR A 908 4.79 -30.69 -3.30
C TYR A 908 3.51 -31.03 -2.55
N GLY A 909 2.36 -30.53 -3.04
CA GLY A 909 1.05 -30.71 -2.43
C GLY A 909 0.58 -29.45 -1.71
N LYS A 910 -0.03 -29.62 -0.54
CA LYS A 910 -0.47 -28.50 0.29
C LYS A 910 0.72 -27.84 0.99
N LEU A 911 0.66 -26.52 1.12
CA LEU A 911 1.62 -25.73 1.87
C LEU A 911 1.56 -26.15 3.35
N PRO A 912 2.72 -26.44 3.96
CA PRO A 912 2.82 -26.97 5.33
C PRO A 912 2.60 -25.88 6.40
N GLU A 913 2.38 -26.27 7.65
CA GLU A 913 2.00 -25.36 8.77
C GLU A 913 2.96 -24.20 9.00
N TRP A 914 4.24 -24.36 8.68
CA TRP A 914 5.23 -23.30 8.85
C TRP A 914 5.11 -22.19 7.79
N HIS A 915 4.39 -22.42 6.70
CA HIS A 915 4.29 -21.51 5.59
C HIS A 915 3.10 -20.55 5.77
N GLN A 916 3.28 -19.26 5.45
CA GLN A 916 2.25 -18.22 5.59
C GLN A 916 0.91 -18.54 4.89
N GLY A 917 0.98 -19.26 3.76
CA GLY A 917 -0.18 -19.77 3.01
C GLY A 917 -0.63 -21.19 3.39
N PHE A 918 -0.44 -21.62 4.65
CA PHE A 918 -0.76 -22.98 5.12
C PHE A 918 -2.11 -23.49 4.60
N GLY A 919 -2.13 -24.73 4.07
CA GLY A 919 -3.34 -25.34 3.51
C GLY A 919 -3.66 -24.97 2.05
N GLY A 920 -2.99 -23.95 1.49
CA GLY A 920 -3.02 -23.62 0.07
C GLY A 920 -2.27 -24.64 -0.80
N ASP A 921 -2.50 -24.67 -2.11
CA ASP A 921 -1.75 -25.52 -3.05
C ASP A 921 -0.46 -24.84 -3.52
N ALA A 922 0.67 -25.55 -3.43
CA ALA A 922 1.95 -25.06 -3.96
C ALA A 922 2.00 -25.10 -5.50
N PHE A 923 2.78 -24.19 -6.07
CA PHE A 923 3.12 -24.17 -7.50
C PHE A 923 4.38 -24.98 -7.80
N ILE A 924 4.41 -25.64 -8.96
CA ILE A 924 5.63 -26.02 -9.68
C ILE A 924 5.90 -24.94 -10.73
N PHE A 925 7.09 -24.33 -10.71
CA PHE A 925 7.57 -23.50 -11.81
C PHE A 925 8.67 -24.25 -12.55
N ILE A 926 8.46 -24.51 -13.83
CA ILE A 926 9.39 -25.20 -14.72
C ILE A 926 9.76 -24.29 -15.90
N ASP A 927 11.01 -24.38 -16.30
CA ASP A 927 11.61 -23.71 -17.44
C ASP A 927 12.58 -24.68 -18.13
N GLU A 928 12.86 -24.41 -19.41
CA GLU A 928 13.85 -25.05 -20.29
C GLU A 928 14.22 -26.53 -20.00
N ILE A 929 13.77 -27.41 -20.88
CA ILE A 929 14.10 -28.83 -20.88
C ILE A 929 15.19 -29.09 -21.91
N THR A 930 16.39 -29.41 -21.42
CA THR A 930 17.57 -29.64 -22.25
C THR A 930 17.81 -31.13 -22.50
N ILE A 931 18.05 -31.48 -23.77
CA ILE A 931 18.33 -32.86 -24.23
C ILE A 931 19.60 -32.81 -25.09
N LYS A 932 20.63 -33.59 -24.72
CA LYS A 932 21.90 -33.67 -25.47
C LYS A 932 22.19 -35.08 -25.96
#